data_AF-A7E6I0-F1
#
_entry.id   AF-A7E6I0-F1
#
_cell.length_a   1.000
_cell.length_b   1.000
_cell.length_c   1.000
_cell.angle_alpha   90.00
_cell.angle_beta   90.00
_cell.angle_gamma   90.00
#
_symmetry.space_group_name_H-M   'P 1'
#
loop_
_entity.id
_entity.type
_entity.pdbx_description
1 polymer ?
#
loop_
_entity_poly.entity_id
_entity_poly.type
_entity_poly.pdbx_seq_one_letter_code
_entity_poly.pdbx_strand_id
1 'polypeptide(L)'
;MFEIDEQTIPFIRTRQALLLLDLQNDFIGEGSLLPVEKPSSYIDNIKNLIEPFRPSGDIIWICSVSTEGVSRIVNQPRSDSEAIITNKELPRPRRDVLPGAGSEEDAAEAFLTVQPEGKEHMLKPNSRGSEISDRFAPVSAKDLVFNKTYYSAFKDGSLVQKLRGKFVTEIYIAGALTNVSVFATAMDAARHGYAITIVEDCLGYRSKARHEEALRQLRAYTGCDVISSGELIECLQKQKKVAERKTTSKADDPPATTVTAPSSTAAIEDDSDVTIQLLRAQIRRAKPPAELEAEAKKRERAKSKTKSRRHNTKPVEVGGPSSPSKERSPTSSKSPSPDSSASPNPVDKPVVKAALACPETRSTEKQEFQVKLPSEKETLEEMPNGEDSATVDTAKLCEGDTTVIHKLLPEELASGIFEKIRDEIFWQKMGHQGGEVPRLVAVQGQIEEDGSIPTYRHPADESPALLTFSPTVEVIKNIVEKRLGHPVNHALIQFYRDGNDNISEHSDKTLDIVPNTFIANVSLGAQRTMVFRRKKSVKSAGCIDSQSTTRESCRAALPHNSLCKMGLETNKKWLHGIRPDKRMASEKSEAELAYDGGRISLTFRHIGTYLDKSQQKIWGQGATTKRKQDAKLVINGDTPQSQEMLQAFGKENHDSNFDWHDIYGKGFDVLHMSNSKKLYLSGDFISDRRVKFILNEYNIPWIEATISPSFHWKKGSSTVDNPAIPETPIKFVDNDPSKTTVEGCMPIMFYLEAIYCPNKDCRSPAHLARHYTRFEQANTLLKIWQTAPFNVKPFRAELAKWNIYAQEAEYIAGDDIGLADFAIMPVFEMASEKWSDSLGFEPLAEYWKKMSQKESFLKVLPKENVEALQNQASLCAMKRKINTLTKEKLEIEGSAGQSSAEAEKDNGKEIEELSDGIAKL
;
A
#
# COMPACT_ATOMS: atom_id res chain seq x y z
N MET A 1 -25.25 -25.79 25.10
CA MET A 1 -24.25 -24.73 24.87
C MET A 1 -24.16 -23.98 26.19
N PHE A 2 -22.97 -23.79 26.77
CA PHE A 2 -22.87 -23.00 28.00
C PHE A 2 -22.96 -21.53 27.61
N GLU A 3 -23.83 -20.77 28.26
CA GLU A 3 -23.83 -19.32 28.15
C GLU A 3 -22.57 -18.80 28.84
N ILE A 4 -21.61 -18.34 28.03
CA ILE A 4 -20.43 -17.64 28.51
C ILE A 4 -20.85 -16.18 28.58
N ASP A 5 -21.02 -15.65 29.78
CA ASP A 5 -21.22 -14.22 29.99
C ASP A 5 -19.93 -13.49 29.59
N GLU A 6 -19.98 -12.78 28.46
CA GLU A 6 -18.85 -12.02 27.90
C GLU A 6 -18.31 -10.97 28.89
N GLN A 7 -19.14 -10.50 29.83
CA GLN A 7 -18.74 -9.54 30.86
C GLN A 7 -17.90 -10.18 31.98
N THR A 8 -17.94 -11.51 32.11
CA THR A 8 -17.14 -12.28 33.10
C THR A 8 -15.83 -12.83 32.54
N ILE A 9 -15.53 -12.62 31.25
CA ILE A 9 -14.27 -13.08 30.66
C ILE A 9 -13.12 -12.32 31.36
N PRO A 10 -12.23 -13.01 32.11
CA PRO A 10 -11.19 -12.33 32.85
C PRO A 10 -10.20 -11.66 31.90
N PHE A 11 -9.67 -10.50 32.27
CA PHE A 11 -8.61 -9.83 31.50
C PHE A 11 -7.37 -10.72 31.43
N ILE A 12 -7.22 -11.46 30.32
CA ILE A 12 -6.06 -12.31 30.07
C ILE A 12 -4.89 -11.41 29.70
N ARG A 13 -4.03 -11.12 30.68
CA ARG A 13 -2.78 -10.37 30.45
C ARG A 13 -1.89 -11.14 29.48
N THR A 14 -1.79 -10.63 28.26
CA THR A 14 -0.95 -11.16 27.20
C THR A 14 0.53 -11.12 27.59
N ARG A 15 1.30 -12.11 27.15
CA ARG A 15 2.75 -12.23 27.41
C ARG A 15 3.59 -11.90 26.17
N GLN A 16 4.88 -11.68 26.42
CA GLN A 16 5.92 -11.48 25.41
C GLN A 16 6.86 -12.70 25.39
N ALA A 17 7.55 -12.93 24.27
CA ALA A 17 8.66 -13.89 24.19
C ALA A 17 9.83 -13.34 23.37
N LEU A 18 11.06 -13.75 23.71
CA LEU A 18 12.27 -13.47 22.93
C LEU A 18 12.71 -14.77 22.24
N LEU A 19 12.68 -14.77 20.92
CA LEU A 19 13.14 -15.85 20.06
C LEU A 19 14.62 -15.63 19.71
N LEU A 20 15.47 -16.59 20.06
CA LEU A 20 16.90 -16.59 19.78
C LEU A 20 17.21 -17.65 18.73
N LEU A 21 17.43 -17.22 17.48
CA LEU A 21 17.55 -18.09 16.31
C LEU A 21 19.00 -18.48 15.99
N ASP A 22 19.22 -19.79 15.84
CA ASP A 22 20.41 -20.43 15.27
C ASP A 22 21.77 -19.94 15.84
N LEU A 23 21.81 -19.69 17.15
CA LEU A 23 23.03 -19.34 17.90
C LEU A 23 23.88 -20.57 18.23
N GLN A 24 24.17 -21.38 17.20
CA GLN A 24 24.79 -22.70 17.33
C GLN A 24 26.28 -22.69 16.92
N ASN A 25 27.05 -23.70 17.35
CA ASN A 25 28.49 -23.75 17.11
C ASN A 25 28.87 -23.72 15.61
N ASP A 26 28.07 -24.29 14.72
CA ASP A 26 28.34 -24.25 13.26
C ASP A 26 28.27 -22.84 12.65
N PHE A 27 27.66 -21.87 13.35
CA PHE A 27 27.57 -20.47 12.92
C PHE A 27 28.51 -19.52 13.69
N ILE A 28 28.73 -19.76 14.99
CA ILE A 28 29.42 -18.81 15.89
C ILE A 28 30.47 -19.44 16.83
N GLY A 29 30.64 -20.76 16.75
CA GLY A 29 31.64 -21.50 17.52
C GLY A 29 33.04 -21.42 16.90
N GLU A 30 34.04 -21.88 17.65
CA GLU A 30 35.40 -22.02 17.12
C GLU A 30 35.44 -23.14 16.08
N GLY A 31 35.91 -22.82 14.86
CA GLY A 31 35.87 -23.73 13.71
C GLY A 31 34.49 -23.84 13.03
N SER A 32 33.60 -22.86 13.24
CA SER A 32 32.28 -22.79 12.58
C SER A 32 32.34 -23.01 11.07
N LEU A 33 31.44 -23.84 10.54
CA LEU A 33 31.37 -24.16 9.12
C LEU A 33 30.75 -23.03 8.26
N LEU A 34 29.89 -22.20 8.85
CA LEU A 34 29.34 -20.98 8.22
C LEU A 34 29.46 -19.78 9.18
N PRO A 35 30.65 -19.18 9.35
CA PRO A 35 30.88 -18.12 10.33
C PRO A 35 29.97 -16.90 10.13
N VAL A 36 29.31 -16.46 11.20
CA VAL A 36 28.46 -15.26 11.26
C VAL A 36 29.07 -14.26 12.25
N GLU A 37 29.97 -13.43 11.74
CA GLU A 37 30.81 -12.52 12.55
C GLU A 37 30.33 -11.06 12.57
N LYS A 38 29.36 -10.69 11.72
CA LYS A 38 28.92 -9.29 11.57
C LYS A 38 27.49 -9.09 12.13
N PRO A 39 27.23 -7.95 12.80
CA PRO A 39 28.20 -7.01 13.37
C PRO A 39 28.87 -7.64 14.60
N SER A 40 30.16 -7.39 14.86
CA SER A 40 30.91 -8.13 15.90
C SER A 40 30.30 -8.04 17.31
N SER A 41 29.50 -7.01 17.61
CA SER A 41 28.84 -6.79 18.89
C SER A 41 27.58 -7.63 19.13
N TYR A 42 26.98 -8.28 18.11
CA TYR A 42 25.61 -8.83 18.25
C TYR A 42 25.49 -9.94 19.31
N ILE A 43 26.53 -10.77 19.47
CA ILE A 43 26.57 -11.81 20.50
C ILE A 43 26.54 -11.21 21.90
N ASP A 44 27.33 -10.16 22.14
CA ASP A 44 27.40 -9.52 23.45
C ASP A 44 26.13 -8.71 23.75
N ASN A 45 25.53 -8.09 22.73
CA ASN A 45 24.21 -7.48 22.80
C ASN A 45 23.12 -8.49 23.21
N ILE A 46 23.11 -9.69 22.61
CA ILE A 46 22.18 -10.78 22.99
C ILE A 46 22.39 -11.19 24.45
N LYS A 47 23.65 -11.40 24.88
CA LYS A 47 23.97 -11.75 26.29
C LYS A 47 23.44 -10.71 27.27
N ASN A 48 23.66 -9.44 26.96
CA ASN A 48 23.21 -8.31 27.78
C ASN A 48 21.68 -8.18 27.82
N LEU A 49 20.97 -8.66 26.80
CA LEU A 49 19.51 -8.60 26.70
C LEU A 49 18.77 -9.75 27.44
N ILE A 50 19.36 -10.95 27.51
CA ILE A 50 18.68 -12.15 28.05
C ILE A 50 18.18 -11.92 29.48
N GLU A 51 19.07 -11.56 30.42
CA GLU A 51 18.69 -11.43 31.84
C GLU A 51 17.66 -10.30 32.10
N PRO A 52 17.79 -9.10 31.50
CA PRO A 52 16.76 -8.06 31.59
C PRO A 52 15.39 -8.44 31.01
N PHE A 53 15.32 -9.37 30.03
CA PHE A 53 14.06 -9.76 29.39
C PHE A 53 13.27 -10.81 30.19
N ARG A 54 13.94 -11.71 30.92
CA ARG A 54 13.32 -12.80 31.72
C ARG A 54 12.13 -12.40 32.62
N PRO A 55 12.11 -11.22 33.28
CA PRO A 55 10.96 -10.82 34.11
C PRO A 55 9.70 -10.48 33.30
N SER A 56 9.86 -10.09 32.03
CA SER A 56 8.79 -9.57 31.17
C SER A 56 8.24 -10.59 30.19
N GLY A 57 9.05 -11.58 29.80
CA GLY A 57 8.66 -12.60 28.82
C GLY A 57 9.50 -13.87 28.87
N ASP A 58 9.12 -14.83 28.03
CA ASP A 58 9.76 -16.13 27.92
C ASP A 58 10.93 -16.11 26.92
N ILE A 59 12.09 -16.68 27.29
CA ILE A 59 13.22 -16.87 26.37
C ILE A 59 13.07 -18.22 25.67
N ILE A 60 13.20 -18.22 24.34
CA ILE A 60 13.07 -19.42 23.50
C ILE A 60 14.26 -19.49 22.54
N TRP A 61 15.16 -20.43 22.80
CA TRP A 61 16.24 -20.81 21.90
C TRP A 61 15.68 -21.70 20.80
N ILE A 62 16.02 -21.40 19.56
CA ILE A 62 15.58 -22.14 18.38
C ILE A 62 16.83 -22.55 17.60
N CYS A 63 17.03 -23.86 17.49
CA CYS A 63 18.21 -24.47 16.91
C CYS A 63 17.84 -25.22 15.62
N SER A 64 18.52 -24.94 14.53
CA SER A 64 18.37 -25.71 13.29
C SER A 64 19.05 -27.06 13.41
N VAL A 65 18.37 -28.11 12.96
CA VAL A 65 18.96 -29.45 12.82
C VAL A 65 18.73 -29.95 11.41
N SER A 66 19.79 -30.44 10.77
CA SER A 66 19.67 -31.07 9.45
C SER A 66 18.99 -32.43 9.59
N THR A 67 18.25 -32.84 8.56
CA THR A 67 17.63 -34.16 8.49
C THR A 67 18.28 -34.91 7.32
N GLU A 68 18.86 -36.07 7.63
CA GLU A 68 19.59 -36.92 6.67
C GLU A 68 18.72 -37.21 5.43
N GLY A 69 19.29 -37.00 4.24
CA GLY A 69 18.58 -37.18 2.97
C GLY A 69 17.47 -36.17 2.64
N VAL A 70 17.21 -35.12 3.44
CA VAL A 70 16.15 -34.12 3.20
C VAL A 70 16.74 -32.77 2.81
N SER A 71 16.75 -32.47 1.50
CA SER A 71 17.12 -31.15 0.99
C SER A 71 15.96 -30.15 1.08
N ARG A 72 16.22 -28.98 1.66
CA ARG A 72 15.28 -27.86 1.70
C ARG A 72 15.53 -26.89 0.55
N ILE A 73 14.65 -26.88 -0.46
CA ILE A 73 14.80 -25.97 -1.61
C ILE A 73 14.16 -24.62 -1.26
N VAL A 74 14.97 -23.57 -1.27
CA VAL A 74 14.57 -22.19 -0.96
C VAL A 74 13.74 -21.54 -2.06
N ASN A 75 12.98 -20.51 -1.69
CA ASN A 75 12.29 -19.58 -2.60
C ASN A 75 11.35 -20.24 -3.63
N GLN A 76 10.78 -21.41 -3.31
CA GLN A 76 9.78 -22.04 -4.17
C GLN A 76 8.44 -21.28 -4.11
N PRO A 77 7.67 -21.15 -5.23
CA PRO A 77 6.43 -20.36 -5.31
C PRO A 77 5.24 -20.78 -4.42
N ARG A 78 5.44 -21.73 -3.50
CA ARG A 78 4.42 -22.29 -2.59
C ARG A 78 4.97 -22.63 -1.18
N SER A 79 6.21 -22.25 -0.86
CA SER A 79 6.86 -22.62 0.41
C SER A 79 7.47 -21.41 1.11
N ASP A 80 6.61 -20.52 1.58
CA ASP A 80 7.02 -19.27 2.24
C ASP A 80 7.82 -19.48 3.54
N SER A 81 7.67 -20.63 4.19
CA SER A 81 8.49 -21.06 5.35
C SER A 81 9.96 -21.30 5.01
N GLU A 82 10.26 -21.42 3.71
CA GLU A 82 11.58 -21.61 3.11
C GLU A 82 11.97 -20.41 2.23
N ALA A 83 11.28 -19.27 2.40
CA ALA A 83 11.64 -18.01 1.77
C ALA A 83 12.83 -17.37 2.51
N ILE A 84 13.88 -17.02 1.77
CA ILE A 84 15.10 -16.37 2.24
C ILE A 84 15.54 -15.30 1.24
N ILE A 85 16.33 -14.32 1.67
CA ILE A 85 16.90 -13.30 0.78
C ILE A 85 18.29 -13.75 0.32
N THR A 86 18.42 -14.00 -0.98
CA THR A 86 19.66 -14.28 -1.71
C THR A 86 20.05 -13.07 -2.57
N ASN A 87 21.16 -13.10 -3.30
CA ASN A 87 21.55 -12.02 -4.20
C ASN A 87 20.55 -11.81 -5.36
N LYS A 88 19.70 -12.81 -5.67
CA LYS A 88 18.65 -12.71 -6.69
C LYS A 88 17.50 -11.80 -6.29
N GLU A 89 17.21 -11.69 -4.99
CA GLU A 89 16.14 -10.85 -4.44
C GLU A 89 16.63 -9.44 -4.06
N LEU A 90 17.91 -9.11 -4.26
CA LEU A 90 18.44 -7.77 -4.05
C LEU A 90 18.00 -6.79 -5.17
N PRO A 91 17.72 -5.51 -4.85
CA PRO A 91 17.47 -4.48 -5.85
C PRO A 91 18.69 -4.28 -6.76
N ARG A 92 18.55 -4.56 -8.06
CA ARG A 92 19.65 -4.39 -9.02
C ARG A 92 19.95 -2.89 -9.26
N PRO A 93 21.19 -2.43 -9.10
CA PRO A 93 21.56 -1.05 -9.42
C PRO A 93 21.57 -0.81 -10.94
N ARG A 94 21.31 0.44 -11.35
CA ARG A 94 21.56 0.91 -12.72
C ARG A 94 23.07 1.10 -12.95
N ARG A 95 23.78 0.02 -13.30
CA ARG A 95 24.98 -0.07 -14.19
C ARG A 95 25.76 -1.37 -13.96
N ASP A 96 26.12 -2.01 -15.07
CA ASP A 96 27.38 -2.72 -15.34
C ASP A 96 28.03 -3.50 -14.18
N VAL A 97 27.48 -4.67 -13.88
CA VAL A 97 28.22 -5.76 -13.22
C VAL A 97 28.02 -7.05 -14.01
N LEU A 98 29.13 -7.70 -14.37
CA LEU A 98 29.12 -8.95 -15.13
C LEU A 98 28.35 -10.07 -14.39
N PRO A 99 27.51 -10.86 -15.09
CA PRO A 99 26.81 -11.97 -14.48
C PRO A 99 27.77 -13.13 -14.19
N GLY A 100 28.18 -13.29 -12.92
CA GLY A 100 29.01 -14.44 -12.52
C GLY A 100 29.37 -14.52 -11.04
N ALA A 101 29.57 -13.40 -10.33
CA ALA A 101 30.14 -13.42 -8.98
C ALA A 101 29.17 -13.78 -7.83
N GLY A 102 27.87 -13.97 -8.09
CA GLY A 102 26.84 -14.00 -7.04
C GLY A 102 26.35 -15.38 -6.58
N SER A 103 26.66 -16.48 -7.28
CA SER A 103 25.97 -17.77 -7.08
C SER A 103 26.50 -18.63 -5.94
N GLU A 104 27.80 -18.59 -5.63
CA GLU A 104 28.39 -19.48 -4.62
C GLU A 104 28.04 -19.05 -3.18
N GLU A 105 28.08 -17.74 -2.87
CA GLU A 105 27.75 -17.24 -1.53
C GLU A 105 26.28 -17.47 -1.13
N ASP A 106 25.37 -17.45 -2.09
CA ASP A 106 23.95 -17.75 -1.84
C ASP A 106 23.75 -19.23 -1.54
N ALA A 107 24.43 -20.10 -2.27
CA ALA A 107 24.35 -21.55 -2.10
C ALA A 107 25.06 -22.05 -0.83
N ALA A 108 25.97 -21.24 -0.25
CA ALA A 108 26.59 -21.49 1.05
C ALA A 108 25.71 -21.06 2.25
N GLU A 109 24.90 -20.00 2.13
CA GLU A 109 24.00 -19.55 3.20
C GLU A 109 22.67 -20.31 3.25
N ALA A 110 22.31 -21.00 2.18
CA ALA A 110 21.21 -21.96 2.15
C ALA A 110 21.59 -23.29 2.87
N PHE A 111 21.90 -23.21 4.16
CA PHE A 111 22.54 -24.29 4.94
C PHE A 111 21.68 -25.56 5.17
N LEU A 112 20.38 -25.55 4.83
CA LEU A 112 19.52 -26.75 4.81
C LEU A 112 19.30 -27.30 3.38
N THR A 113 19.91 -26.68 2.36
CA THR A 113 19.82 -27.09 0.96
C THR A 113 21.01 -27.98 0.59
N VAL A 114 20.75 -29.24 0.26
CA VAL A 114 21.78 -30.18 -0.21
C VAL A 114 22.11 -29.87 -1.67
N GLN A 115 23.37 -29.60 -1.97
CA GLN A 115 23.91 -29.44 -3.33
C GLN A 115 24.36 -30.80 -3.89
N PRO A 116 24.30 -31.03 -5.22
CA PRO A 116 24.60 -32.34 -5.82
C PRO A 116 26.04 -32.84 -5.62
N GLU A 117 26.99 -31.95 -5.30
CA GLU A 117 28.40 -32.28 -5.02
C GLU A 117 28.84 -31.81 -3.60
N GLY A 118 27.90 -31.32 -2.79
CA GLY A 118 28.17 -30.69 -1.48
C GLY A 118 27.93 -31.64 -0.29
N LYS A 119 28.90 -31.70 0.63
CA LYS A 119 28.90 -32.61 1.79
C LYS A 119 27.70 -32.40 2.73
N GLU A 120 27.00 -33.49 3.10
CA GLU A 120 26.19 -33.55 4.33
C GLU A 120 27.11 -33.39 5.57
N HIS A 121 27.34 -32.17 6.05
CA HIS A 121 28.25 -31.93 7.19
C HIS A 121 27.83 -30.86 8.21
N MET A 122 26.78 -30.07 7.96
CA MET A 122 26.32 -29.03 8.91
C MET A 122 25.10 -29.48 9.74
N LEU A 123 25.03 -29.00 10.98
CA LEU A 123 23.91 -29.09 11.92
C LEU A 123 23.37 -30.50 12.17
N LYS A 124 24.24 -31.51 12.08
CA LYS A 124 23.87 -32.91 12.27
C LYS A 124 23.24 -33.10 13.66
N PRO A 125 22.09 -33.80 13.81
CA PRO A 125 21.45 -33.99 15.10
C PRO A 125 22.40 -34.59 16.15
N ASN A 126 22.41 -34.02 17.35
CA ASN A 126 23.29 -34.42 18.46
C ASN A 126 24.80 -34.30 18.15
N SER A 127 25.19 -33.38 17.27
CA SER A 127 26.59 -32.99 17.05
C SER A 127 26.89 -31.66 17.74
N ARG A 128 28.16 -31.43 18.11
CA ARG A 128 28.63 -30.14 18.66
C ARG A 128 28.19 -28.95 17.80
N GLY A 129 28.24 -29.10 16.47
CA GLY A 129 27.83 -28.07 15.51
C GLY A 129 26.36 -27.64 15.65
N SER A 130 25.48 -28.59 15.98
CA SER A 130 24.04 -28.39 16.23
C SER A 130 23.68 -27.89 17.64
N GLU A 131 24.63 -27.87 18.57
CA GLU A 131 24.38 -27.40 19.93
C GLU A 131 24.44 -25.87 20.02
N ILE A 132 23.69 -25.29 20.97
CA ILE A 132 23.79 -23.86 21.32
C ILE A 132 25.24 -23.57 21.68
N SER A 133 25.83 -22.51 21.12
CA SER A 133 27.28 -22.36 21.17
C SER A 133 27.81 -22.13 22.58
N ASP A 134 29.03 -22.60 22.81
CA ASP A 134 29.74 -22.51 24.10
C ASP A 134 29.79 -21.06 24.64
N ARG A 135 29.68 -20.05 23.76
CA ARG A 135 29.62 -18.62 24.13
C ARG A 135 28.42 -18.25 25.00
N PHE A 136 27.33 -19.03 24.97
CA PHE A 136 26.10 -18.82 25.75
C PHE A 136 25.90 -19.85 26.87
N ALA A 137 26.85 -20.78 27.06
CA ALA A 137 26.76 -21.78 28.11
C ALA A 137 27.11 -21.20 29.50
N PRO A 138 26.47 -21.66 30.60
CA PRO A 138 25.32 -22.56 30.63
C PRO A 138 24.00 -21.84 30.33
N VAL A 139 23.18 -22.42 29.45
CA VAL A 139 21.81 -21.94 29.19
C VAL A 139 20.93 -22.20 30.42
N SER A 140 20.04 -21.25 30.75
CA SER A 140 19.20 -21.35 31.94
C SER A 140 18.15 -22.45 31.80
N ALA A 141 17.99 -23.29 32.82
CA ALA A 141 16.95 -24.32 32.88
C ALA A 141 15.49 -23.78 32.88
N LYS A 142 15.31 -22.45 32.92
CA LYS A 142 14.01 -21.76 32.73
C LYS A 142 13.69 -21.48 31.25
N ASP A 143 14.69 -21.55 30.37
CA ASP A 143 14.53 -21.26 28.95
C ASP A 143 13.90 -22.45 28.22
N LEU A 144 13.22 -22.15 27.13
CA LEU A 144 12.74 -23.18 26.22
C LEU A 144 13.76 -23.38 25.11
N VAL A 145 14.01 -24.63 24.71
CA VAL A 145 14.81 -24.98 23.53
C VAL A 145 13.91 -25.72 22.55
N PHE A 146 13.92 -25.29 21.30
CA PHE A 146 13.19 -25.88 20.18
C PHE A 146 14.14 -26.22 19.04
N ASN A 147 13.99 -27.40 18.45
CA ASN A 147 14.72 -27.77 17.25
C ASN A 147 13.81 -27.59 16.03
N LYS A 148 14.31 -26.95 14.97
CA LYS A 148 13.61 -26.78 13.67
C LYS A 148 14.34 -27.53 12.56
N THR A 149 13.58 -28.12 11.64
CA THR A 149 14.13 -28.80 10.44
C THR A 149 13.91 -27.98 9.16
N TYR A 150 13.53 -26.71 9.31
CA TYR A 150 13.09 -25.76 8.28
C TYR A 150 13.75 -24.39 8.56
N TYR A 151 13.77 -23.47 7.60
CA TYR A 151 14.31 -22.13 7.88
C TYR A 151 13.43 -21.37 8.87
N SER A 152 12.10 -21.41 8.69
CA SER A 152 11.12 -20.90 9.64
C SER A 152 10.93 -21.80 10.86
N ALA A 153 10.99 -21.22 12.06
CA ALA A 153 10.68 -21.90 13.32
C ALA A 153 9.19 -22.27 13.51
N PHE A 154 8.30 -21.73 12.67
CA PHE A 154 6.86 -21.88 12.80
C PHE A 154 6.29 -23.06 11.99
N LYS A 155 7.08 -23.62 11.05
CA LYS A 155 6.62 -24.62 10.08
C LYS A 155 6.03 -25.88 10.71
N ASP A 156 6.65 -26.38 11.78
CA ASP A 156 6.22 -27.60 12.47
C ASP A 156 5.02 -27.38 13.42
N GLY A 157 4.53 -26.13 13.57
CA GLY A 157 3.37 -25.77 14.40
C GLY A 157 3.55 -25.92 15.92
N SER A 158 4.55 -26.67 16.38
CA SER A 158 4.85 -26.90 17.80
C SER A 158 5.14 -25.61 18.57
N LEU A 159 5.90 -24.68 17.96
CA LEU A 159 6.17 -23.35 18.51
C LEU A 159 4.87 -22.52 18.64
N VAL A 160 3.99 -22.56 17.64
CA VAL A 160 2.67 -21.88 17.68
C VAL A 160 1.86 -22.36 18.87
N GLN A 161 1.75 -23.68 19.05
CA GLN A 161 1.01 -24.28 20.16
C GLN A 161 1.59 -23.87 21.51
N LYS A 162 2.92 -23.82 21.64
CA LYS A 162 3.60 -23.42 22.87
C LYS A 162 3.39 -21.94 23.21
N LEU A 163 3.52 -21.06 22.22
CA LEU A 163 3.31 -19.62 22.37
C LEU A 163 1.85 -19.29 22.72
N ARG A 164 0.88 -19.91 22.02
CA ARG A 164 -0.56 -19.79 22.31
C ARG A 164 -0.91 -20.32 23.71
N GLY A 165 -0.37 -21.48 24.09
CA GLY A 165 -0.54 -22.05 25.45
C GLY A 165 0.11 -21.22 26.57
N LYS A 166 0.99 -20.27 26.23
CA LYS A 166 1.54 -19.26 27.13
C LYS A 166 0.89 -17.88 26.98
N PHE A 167 -0.18 -17.73 26.19
CA PHE A 167 -0.83 -16.45 25.87
C PHE A 167 0.15 -15.37 25.37
N VAL A 168 1.18 -15.78 24.62
CA VAL A 168 2.11 -14.85 23.98
C VAL A 168 1.44 -14.23 22.75
N THR A 169 1.45 -12.89 22.63
CA THR A 169 0.87 -12.17 21.48
C THR A 169 1.85 -11.21 20.80
N GLU A 170 3.06 -11.12 21.34
CA GLU A 170 4.14 -10.28 20.87
C GLU A 170 5.46 -11.06 21.01
N ILE A 171 6.24 -11.10 19.95
CA ILE A 171 7.53 -11.78 19.90
C ILE A 171 8.63 -10.81 19.50
N TYR A 172 9.75 -10.92 20.20
CA TYR A 172 11.00 -10.24 19.91
C TYR A 172 11.90 -11.25 19.20
N ILE A 173 12.55 -10.88 18.10
CA ILE A 173 13.38 -11.81 17.31
C ILE A 173 14.82 -11.29 17.24
N ALA A 174 15.76 -12.16 17.61
CA ALA A 174 17.20 -11.97 17.57
C ALA A 174 17.91 -13.25 17.10
N GLY A 175 19.19 -13.16 16.74
CA GLY A 175 20.01 -14.30 16.31
C GLY A 175 20.45 -14.23 14.85
N ALA A 176 20.74 -15.38 14.25
CA ALA A 176 21.30 -15.51 12.90
C ALA A 176 20.47 -16.44 11.99
N LEU A 177 20.61 -16.39 10.66
CA LEU A 177 21.07 -15.24 9.88
C LEU A 177 19.87 -14.33 9.58
N THR A 178 20.10 -13.01 9.50
CA THR A 178 19.05 -12.01 9.25
C THR A 178 18.22 -12.34 8.00
N ASN A 179 18.91 -12.66 6.90
CA ASN A 179 18.34 -12.93 5.59
C ASN A 179 17.76 -14.34 5.42
N VAL A 180 17.98 -15.23 6.39
CA VAL A 180 17.63 -16.65 6.31
C VAL A 180 16.59 -16.97 7.39
N SER A 181 16.99 -17.54 8.52
CA SER A 181 16.09 -18.02 9.57
C SER A 181 15.30 -16.92 10.25
N VAL A 182 15.89 -15.73 10.46
CA VAL A 182 15.19 -14.56 11.02
C VAL A 182 14.09 -14.11 10.07
N PHE A 183 14.39 -13.99 8.78
CA PHE A 183 13.43 -13.61 7.74
C PHE A 183 12.27 -14.60 7.63
N ALA A 184 12.58 -15.89 7.45
CA ALA A 184 11.57 -16.95 7.32
C ALA A 184 10.67 -17.06 8.56
N THR A 185 11.27 -17.03 9.76
CA THR A 185 10.55 -17.10 11.03
C THR A 185 9.63 -15.90 11.25
N ALA A 186 10.10 -14.68 10.96
CA ALA A 186 9.29 -13.48 11.08
C ALA A 186 8.12 -13.45 10.07
N MET A 187 8.35 -13.92 8.84
CA MET A 187 7.30 -13.99 7.81
C MET A 187 6.17 -14.96 8.21
N ASP A 188 6.50 -16.15 8.71
CA ASP A 188 5.49 -17.10 9.21
C ASP A 188 4.85 -16.65 10.55
N ALA A 189 5.59 -15.98 11.43
CA ALA A 189 5.00 -15.42 12.65
C ALA A 189 3.87 -14.43 12.34
N ALA A 190 3.99 -13.65 11.25
CA ALA A 190 2.94 -12.76 10.78
C ALA A 190 1.70 -13.55 10.32
N ARG A 191 1.89 -14.70 9.66
CA ARG A 191 0.81 -15.64 9.28
C ARG A 191 0.08 -16.28 10.47
N HIS A 192 0.64 -16.19 11.68
CA HIS A 192 0.00 -16.63 12.92
C HIS A 192 -0.50 -15.48 13.81
N GLY A 193 -0.39 -14.24 13.35
CA GLY A 193 -0.97 -13.05 14.00
C GLY A 193 -0.16 -12.48 15.18
N TYR A 194 1.11 -12.86 15.32
CA TYR A 194 1.98 -12.27 16.35
C TYR A 194 2.35 -10.83 16.00
N ALA A 195 2.39 -9.93 16.99
CA ALA A 195 3.14 -8.69 16.82
C ALA A 195 4.63 -9.01 16.86
N ILE A 196 5.39 -8.54 15.88
CA ILE A 196 6.81 -8.86 15.74
C ILE A 196 7.62 -7.59 15.99
N THR A 197 8.64 -7.71 16.84
CA THR A 197 9.66 -6.70 17.06
C THR A 197 11.03 -7.31 16.75
N ILE A 198 11.77 -6.74 15.81
CA ILE A 198 13.11 -7.19 15.46
C ILE A 198 14.13 -6.42 16.32
N VAL A 199 15.09 -7.13 16.94
CA VAL A 199 16.15 -6.51 17.74
C VAL A 199 17.41 -6.35 16.87
N GLU A 200 17.57 -5.21 16.20
CA GLU A 200 18.45 -5.07 15.02
C GLU A 200 19.95 -5.26 15.32
N ASP A 201 20.42 -4.74 16.45
CA ASP A 201 21.80 -4.88 16.94
C ASP A 201 22.09 -6.25 17.57
N CYS A 202 21.08 -7.12 17.66
CA CYS A 202 21.16 -8.52 18.04
C CYS A 202 21.01 -9.47 16.83
N LEU A 203 21.16 -8.98 15.59
CA LEU A 203 21.09 -9.80 14.39
C LEU A 203 22.45 -10.10 13.78
N GLY A 204 22.72 -11.38 13.54
CA GLY A 204 23.87 -11.85 12.78
C GLY A 204 23.60 -11.83 11.27
N TYR A 205 24.60 -11.45 10.48
CA TYR A 205 24.60 -11.56 9.02
C TYR A 205 26.02 -11.70 8.46
N ARG A 206 26.11 -12.02 7.16
CA ARG A 206 27.38 -12.14 6.42
C ARG A 206 27.51 -11.07 5.33
N SER A 207 26.44 -10.86 4.56
CA SER A 207 26.28 -9.75 3.61
C SER A 207 25.38 -8.65 4.19
N LYS A 208 25.88 -7.41 4.20
CA LYS A 208 25.14 -6.24 4.68
C LYS A 208 23.93 -5.93 3.78
N ALA A 209 24.07 -6.10 2.46
CA ALA A 209 22.99 -5.83 1.50
C ALA A 209 21.80 -6.79 1.71
N ARG A 210 22.05 -8.10 1.93
CA ARG A 210 20.99 -9.07 2.23
C ARG A 210 20.33 -8.82 3.59
N HIS A 211 21.08 -8.34 4.60
CA HIS A 211 20.52 -7.90 5.89
C HIS A 211 19.59 -6.66 5.73
N GLU A 212 20.04 -5.62 5.03
CA GLU A 212 19.25 -4.41 4.81
C GLU A 212 17.96 -4.69 4.00
N GLU A 213 18.06 -5.51 2.95
CA GLU A 213 16.91 -5.93 2.13
C GLU A 213 15.92 -6.79 2.92
N ALA A 214 16.41 -7.74 3.73
CA ALA A 214 15.57 -8.54 4.62
C ALA A 214 14.80 -7.67 5.62
N LEU A 215 15.47 -6.71 6.29
CA LEU A 215 14.79 -5.76 7.19
C LEU A 215 13.76 -4.89 6.46
N ARG A 216 14.09 -4.42 5.24
CA ARG A 216 13.18 -3.63 4.39
C ARG A 216 11.91 -4.43 4.05
N GLN A 217 12.05 -5.67 3.60
CA GLN A 217 10.93 -6.55 3.27
C GLN A 217 10.13 -6.97 4.50
N LEU A 218 10.76 -7.26 5.64
CA LEU A 218 10.04 -7.58 6.87
C LEU A 218 9.15 -6.42 7.33
N ARG A 219 9.68 -5.19 7.35
CA ARG A 219 8.90 -3.98 7.68
C ARG A 219 7.71 -3.83 6.72
N ALA A 220 7.92 -4.02 5.41
CA ALA A 220 6.88 -3.86 4.39
C ALA A 220 5.78 -4.93 4.45
N TYR A 221 6.13 -6.21 4.63
CA TYR A 221 5.17 -7.32 4.53
C TYR A 221 4.52 -7.71 5.86
N THR A 222 5.26 -7.60 6.98
CA THR A 222 4.78 -8.00 8.32
C THR A 222 4.31 -6.83 9.16
N GLY A 223 4.76 -5.60 8.86
CA GLY A 223 4.53 -4.44 9.73
C GLY A 223 5.25 -4.55 11.07
N CYS A 224 6.39 -5.27 11.12
CA CYS A 224 7.18 -5.44 12.33
C CYS A 224 7.83 -4.12 12.80
N ASP A 225 7.91 -3.96 14.11
CA ASP A 225 8.71 -2.93 14.76
C ASP A 225 10.20 -3.31 14.71
N VAL A 226 11.09 -2.32 14.83
CA VAL A 226 12.54 -2.54 14.99
C VAL A 226 13.06 -1.69 16.14
N ILE A 227 13.90 -2.27 17.00
CA ILE A 227 14.46 -1.67 18.22
C ILE A 227 15.90 -2.18 18.42
N SER A 228 16.74 -1.45 19.17
CA SER A 228 18.02 -2.00 19.64
C SER A 228 17.88 -2.69 21.00
N SER A 229 18.87 -3.51 21.36
CA SER A 229 18.93 -4.25 22.62
C SER A 229 19.13 -3.29 23.80
N GLY A 230 20.00 -2.28 23.64
CA GLY A 230 20.22 -1.22 24.61
C GLY A 230 18.93 -0.45 24.90
N GLU A 231 18.21 -0.02 23.86
CA GLU A 231 16.88 0.57 24.01
C GLU A 231 15.98 -0.41 24.79
N LEU A 232 15.77 -1.63 24.29
CA LEU A 232 14.90 -2.65 24.88
C LEU A 232 15.20 -2.95 26.37
N ILE A 233 16.45 -2.93 26.82
CA ILE A 233 16.81 -3.16 28.22
C ILE A 233 16.28 -2.03 29.13
N GLU A 234 16.48 -0.77 28.76
CA GLU A 234 16.00 0.40 29.54
C GLU A 234 14.48 0.38 29.69
N CYS A 235 13.81 -0.07 28.64
CA CYS A 235 12.37 -0.23 28.57
C CYS A 235 11.85 -1.15 29.68
N LEU A 236 12.43 -2.35 29.76
CA LEU A 236 12.05 -3.42 30.69
C LEU A 236 12.34 -2.98 32.14
N GLN A 237 13.46 -2.29 32.36
CA GLN A 237 13.81 -1.71 33.66
C GLN A 237 12.81 -0.63 34.12
N LYS A 238 12.29 0.20 33.22
CA LYS A 238 11.28 1.22 33.54
C LYS A 238 9.94 0.60 33.89
N GLN A 239 9.49 -0.41 33.15
CA GLN A 239 8.28 -1.17 33.48
C GLN A 239 8.37 -1.78 34.90
N LYS A 240 9.53 -2.34 35.26
CA LYS A 240 9.81 -2.85 36.61
C LYS A 240 9.68 -1.76 37.69
N LYS A 241 10.34 -0.60 37.50
CA LYS A 241 10.26 0.53 38.45
C LYS A 241 8.84 1.09 38.64
N VAL A 242 8.02 1.09 37.58
CA VAL A 242 6.60 1.52 37.66
C VAL A 242 5.75 0.49 38.41
N ALA A 243 6.00 -0.81 38.23
CA ALA A 243 5.34 -1.86 38.98
C ALA A 243 5.69 -1.82 40.48
N GLU A 244 6.99 -1.67 40.81
CA GLU A 244 7.49 -1.61 42.19
C GLU A 244 6.91 -0.40 42.97
N ARG A 245 6.81 0.77 42.33
CA ARG A 245 6.19 1.97 42.94
C ARG A 245 4.70 1.81 43.23
N LYS A 246 3.97 0.99 42.46
CA LYS A 246 2.56 0.67 42.72
C LYS A 246 2.37 -0.33 43.86
N THR A 247 3.41 -1.09 44.22
CA THR A 247 3.36 -2.04 45.34
C THR A 247 3.80 -1.43 46.68
N THR A 248 4.65 -0.41 46.68
CA THR A 248 5.12 0.22 47.94
C THR A 248 4.13 1.24 48.52
N SER A 249 3.26 1.85 47.71
CA SER A 249 2.26 2.84 48.18
C SER A 249 1.03 2.22 48.87
N LYS A 250 1.17 1.03 49.45
CA LYS A 250 0.08 0.25 50.08
C LYS A 250 0.46 -0.30 51.46
N ALA A 251 1.56 0.18 52.04
CA ALA A 251 2.24 -0.43 53.18
C ALA A 251 2.53 0.52 54.36
N ASP A 252 1.86 1.68 54.42
CA ASP A 252 1.94 2.61 55.55
C ASP A 252 0.53 3.04 55.97
N ASP A 253 0.09 2.59 57.14
CA ASP A 253 -1.02 3.17 57.92
C ASP A 253 -0.59 3.18 59.42
N PRO A 254 -0.86 4.25 60.18
CA PRO A 254 -0.27 4.45 61.51
C PRO A 254 -1.04 3.74 62.65
N PRO A 255 -0.39 3.46 63.80
CA PRO A 255 -1.03 2.80 64.92
C PRO A 255 -1.94 3.74 65.72
N ALA A 256 -3.16 3.28 66.06
CA ALA A 256 -4.10 4.01 66.91
C ALA A 256 -4.50 3.21 68.16
N THR A 257 -4.63 3.93 69.27
CA THR A 257 -4.71 3.41 70.65
C THR A 257 -6.10 2.88 71.03
N THR A 258 -6.11 1.94 71.98
CA THR A 258 -7.29 1.41 72.68
C THR A 258 -8.20 2.48 73.31
N VAL A 259 -9.52 2.24 73.30
CA VAL A 259 -10.43 2.33 74.47
C VAL A 259 -11.80 1.68 74.15
N THR A 260 -12.43 1.14 75.19
CA THR A 260 -13.59 0.21 75.30
C THR A 260 -14.94 0.56 74.65
N ALA A 261 -15.68 -0.47 74.25
CA ALA A 261 -17.13 -0.50 73.93
C ALA A 261 -18.00 -0.71 75.21
N PRO A 262 -19.37 -0.79 75.21
CA PRO A 262 -20.16 -1.79 74.45
C PRO A 262 -21.59 -1.40 73.95
N SER A 263 -22.19 -2.32 73.16
CA SER A 263 -23.64 -2.51 72.87
C SER A 263 -24.35 -1.46 71.98
N SER A 264 -25.08 -1.76 70.91
CA SER A 264 -25.27 -2.94 70.01
C SER A 264 -26.06 -2.42 68.75
N THR A 265 -26.56 -3.16 67.75
CA THR A 265 -26.78 -4.61 67.50
C THR A 265 -26.84 -4.86 65.95
N ALA A 266 -27.05 -6.13 65.54
CA ALA A 266 -27.64 -6.59 64.26
C ALA A 266 -26.79 -6.57 62.94
N ALA A 267 -26.38 -7.80 62.57
CA ALA A 267 -26.51 -8.42 61.23
C ALA A 267 -25.36 -8.34 60.18
N ILE A 268 -24.35 -9.21 60.41
CA ILE A 268 -23.73 -10.16 59.44
C ILE A 268 -22.93 -9.59 58.26
N GLU A 269 -21.60 -9.68 58.41
CA GLU A 269 -20.60 -9.81 57.34
C GLU A 269 -20.19 -11.29 57.19
N ASP A 270 -19.80 -11.72 55.98
CA ASP A 270 -18.96 -12.91 55.66
C ASP A 270 -18.74 -12.96 54.13
N ASP A 271 -17.74 -13.60 53.53
CA ASP A 271 -16.30 -13.72 53.78
C ASP A 271 -15.71 -14.28 52.46
N SER A 272 -14.86 -13.51 51.76
CA SER A 272 -14.33 -13.91 50.45
C SER A 272 -12.96 -14.60 50.48
N ASP A 273 -12.27 -14.68 51.63
CA ASP A 273 -10.86 -15.13 51.67
C ASP A 273 -10.72 -16.66 51.90
N VAL A 274 -11.78 -17.32 52.38
CA VAL A 274 -11.81 -18.80 52.54
C VAL A 274 -11.82 -19.54 51.20
N THR A 275 -12.36 -18.94 50.13
CA THR A 275 -12.48 -19.57 48.80
C THR A 275 -11.13 -19.80 48.13
N ILE A 276 -10.14 -18.92 48.33
CA ILE A 276 -8.82 -19.00 47.67
C ILE A 276 -7.93 -20.09 48.29
N GLN A 277 -8.09 -20.40 49.59
CA GLN A 277 -7.34 -21.49 50.23
C GLN A 277 -7.92 -22.87 49.90
N LEU A 278 -9.25 -23.01 49.80
CA LEU A 278 -9.88 -24.29 49.42
C LEU A 278 -9.57 -24.73 47.98
N LEU A 279 -9.49 -23.79 47.02
CA LEU A 279 -9.12 -24.12 45.64
C LEU A 279 -7.70 -24.72 45.51
N ARG A 280 -6.76 -24.30 46.37
CA ARG A 280 -5.38 -24.81 46.37
C ARG A 280 -5.25 -26.22 46.96
N ALA A 281 -6.21 -26.66 47.77
CA ALA A 281 -6.20 -27.99 48.37
C ALA A 281 -6.67 -29.10 47.39
N GLN A 282 -7.58 -28.78 46.45
CA GLN A 282 -8.18 -29.79 45.55
C GLN A 282 -7.28 -30.22 44.38
N ILE A 283 -6.25 -29.44 44.03
CA ILE A 283 -5.35 -29.75 42.90
C ILE A 283 -4.33 -30.86 43.22
N ARG A 284 -4.24 -31.33 44.48
CA ARG A 284 -3.33 -32.42 44.90
C ARG A 284 -3.90 -33.85 44.83
N ARG A 285 -4.98 -34.09 44.08
CA ARG A 285 -5.52 -35.45 43.80
C ARG A 285 -5.85 -35.67 42.32
N ALA A 286 -4.87 -35.48 41.45
CA ALA A 286 -4.89 -36.02 40.08
C ALA A 286 -4.12 -37.36 40.03
N LYS A 287 -4.69 -38.38 39.37
CA LYS A 287 -4.05 -39.69 39.20
C LYS A 287 -2.86 -39.63 38.22
N PRO A 288 -1.84 -40.49 38.36
CA PRO A 288 -0.68 -40.51 37.46
C PRO A 288 -1.08 -40.82 35.99
N PRO A 289 -0.36 -40.27 34.99
CA PRO A 289 -0.70 -40.43 33.57
C PRO A 289 -0.84 -41.89 33.10
N ALA A 290 -0.06 -42.81 33.69
CA ALA A 290 -0.06 -44.23 33.33
C ALA A 290 -1.41 -44.94 33.62
N GLU A 291 -2.17 -44.52 34.63
CA GLU A 291 -3.50 -45.09 34.89
C GLU A 291 -4.54 -44.62 33.86
N LEU A 292 -4.46 -43.35 33.43
CA LEU A 292 -5.35 -42.78 32.42
C LEU A 292 -5.15 -43.44 31.05
N GLU A 293 -3.90 -43.78 30.71
CA GLU A 293 -3.58 -44.50 29.47
C GLU A 293 -4.12 -45.95 29.47
N ALA A 294 -4.07 -46.63 30.63
CA ALA A 294 -4.65 -47.96 30.80
C ALA A 294 -6.18 -47.95 30.69
N GLU A 295 -6.83 -46.89 31.20
CA GLU A 295 -8.28 -46.73 31.14
C GLU A 295 -8.78 -46.35 29.73
N ALA A 296 -8.00 -45.55 28.98
CA ALA A 296 -8.25 -45.28 27.56
C ALA A 296 -8.20 -46.56 26.70
N LYS A 297 -7.15 -47.39 26.86
CA LYS A 297 -7.02 -48.69 26.18
C LYS A 297 -8.15 -49.68 26.54
N LYS A 298 -8.73 -49.55 27.74
CA LYS A 298 -9.91 -50.35 28.17
C LYS A 298 -11.20 -49.90 27.49
N ARG A 299 -11.35 -48.60 27.17
CA ARG A 299 -12.50 -48.03 26.45
C ARG A 299 -12.50 -48.34 24.95
N GLU A 300 -11.35 -48.39 24.29
CA GLU A 300 -11.27 -48.79 22.86
C GLU A 300 -11.73 -50.23 22.63
N ARG A 301 -11.30 -51.15 23.51
CA ARG A 301 -11.58 -52.59 23.40
C ARG A 301 -13.07 -52.96 23.55
N ALA A 302 -13.93 -52.00 23.90
CA ALA A 302 -15.37 -52.18 24.07
C ALA A 302 -16.21 -51.82 22.82
N LYS A 303 -15.64 -51.19 21.78
CA LYS A 303 -16.40 -50.78 20.57
C LYS A 303 -16.35 -51.76 19.40
N SER A 304 -15.57 -52.84 19.50
CA SER A 304 -15.35 -53.82 18.41
C SER A 304 -16.16 -55.12 18.56
N LYS A 305 -17.49 -55.02 18.74
CA LYS A 305 -18.42 -56.17 18.65
C LYS A 305 -19.88 -55.75 18.41
N THR A 306 -20.34 -55.80 17.16
CA THR A 306 -21.66 -56.31 16.69
C THR A 306 -21.69 -56.34 15.15
N LYS A 307 -22.30 -57.36 14.55
CA LYS A 307 -22.25 -57.66 13.09
C LYS A 307 -23.50 -57.21 12.33
N SER A 308 -23.28 -56.60 11.16
CA SER A 308 -23.86 -56.89 9.84
C SER A 308 -25.28 -57.49 9.70
N ARG A 309 -26.13 -56.86 8.86
CA ARG A 309 -26.78 -57.56 7.72
C ARG A 309 -27.19 -56.65 6.53
N ARG A 310 -27.05 -57.21 5.33
CA ARG A 310 -27.15 -56.68 3.94
C ARG A 310 -28.51 -56.10 3.46
N HIS A 311 -28.48 -55.12 2.55
CA HIS A 311 -28.76 -55.23 1.08
C HIS A 311 -28.40 -53.87 0.41
N ASN A 312 -27.63 -53.67 -0.66
CA ASN A 312 -27.25 -54.37 -1.91
C ASN A 312 -28.17 -54.14 -3.13
N THR A 313 -27.80 -53.17 -3.98
CA THR A 313 -27.87 -53.21 -5.47
C THR A 313 -26.95 -52.15 -6.11
N LYS A 314 -26.62 -52.28 -7.41
CA LYS A 314 -25.52 -51.60 -8.13
C LYS A 314 -26.02 -50.82 -9.40
N PRO A 315 -25.16 -50.01 -10.07
CA PRO A 315 -25.52 -49.07 -11.15
C PRO A 315 -25.31 -49.63 -12.58
N VAL A 316 -25.74 -48.89 -13.62
CA VAL A 316 -25.37 -49.09 -15.04
C VAL A 316 -25.25 -47.75 -15.80
N GLU A 317 -24.40 -47.74 -16.84
CA GLU A 317 -23.96 -46.65 -17.72
C GLU A 317 -24.67 -46.58 -19.10
N VAL A 318 -24.49 -45.45 -19.81
CA VAL A 318 -24.24 -45.28 -21.28
C VAL A 318 -25.26 -45.78 -22.34
N GLY A 319 -25.55 -44.92 -23.34
CA GLY A 319 -25.76 -45.34 -24.75
C GLY A 319 -26.91 -44.68 -25.55
N GLY A 320 -26.59 -44.10 -26.72
CA GLY A 320 -27.53 -43.94 -27.86
C GLY A 320 -27.44 -45.14 -28.84
N PRO A 321 -27.92 -45.09 -30.12
CA PRO A 321 -28.33 -43.91 -30.92
C PRO A 321 -29.56 -44.08 -31.89
N SER A 322 -29.79 -43.03 -32.71
CA SER A 322 -30.32 -42.99 -34.11
C SER A 322 -31.82 -43.20 -34.50
N SER A 323 -32.41 -42.13 -35.08
CA SER A 323 -33.08 -41.98 -36.43
C SER A 323 -34.25 -42.90 -36.88
N PRO A 324 -35.19 -42.49 -37.82
CA PRO A 324 -34.98 -41.55 -38.96
C PRO A 324 -36.14 -40.64 -39.52
N SER A 325 -35.71 -39.61 -40.27
CA SER A 325 -36.16 -39.10 -41.61
C SER A 325 -37.41 -38.21 -41.91
N LYS A 326 -37.23 -37.39 -42.98
CA LYS A 326 -38.18 -36.58 -43.84
C LYS A 326 -38.66 -35.19 -43.35
N GLU A 327 -38.87 -34.15 -44.17
CA GLU A 327 -38.48 -33.80 -45.57
C GLU A 327 -38.67 -32.27 -45.88
N ARG A 328 -37.77 -31.69 -46.70
CA ARG A 328 -37.92 -30.54 -47.66
C ARG A 328 -38.42 -29.10 -47.29
N SER A 329 -37.71 -28.15 -47.91
CA SER A 329 -37.83 -26.68 -48.14
C SER A 329 -39.01 -26.26 -49.08
N PRO A 330 -39.17 -25.02 -49.69
CA PRO A 330 -38.24 -23.86 -49.84
C PRO A 330 -38.78 -22.37 -50.01
N THR A 331 -37.83 -21.40 -50.07
CA THR A 331 -37.69 -20.21 -50.99
C THR A 331 -38.60 -18.95 -51.06
N SER A 332 -37.92 -17.77 -51.00
CA SER A 332 -37.97 -16.60 -51.95
C SER A 332 -39.17 -15.62 -51.92
N SER A 333 -39.10 -14.33 -52.31
CA SER A 333 -37.97 -13.38 -52.63
C SER A 333 -38.45 -11.91 -52.81
N LYS A 334 -37.49 -10.99 -53.02
CA LYS A 334 -37.56 -9.70 -53.76
C LYS A 334 -37.93 -8.37 -53.04
N SER A 335 -36.87 -7.60 -52.82
CA SER A 335 -36.69 -6.14 -52.96
C SER A 335 -37.16 -5.56 -54.33
N PRO A 336 -37.16 -4.23 -54.65
CA PRO A 336 -36.05 -3.28 -54.39
C PRO A 336 -36.36 -1.78 -54.10
N SER A 337 -35.28 -1.03 -53.81
CA SER A 337 -35.14 0.44 -53.72
C SER A 337 -35.16 1.14 -55.10
N PRO A 338 -35.05 2.49 -55.19
CA PRO A 338 -33.70 3.07 -55.45
C PRO A 338 -33.38 4.50 -54.92
N ASP A 339 -32.13 4.66 -54.46
CA ASP A 339 -31.11 5.70 -54.71
C ASP A 339 -31.39 7.20 -55.08
N SER A 340 -30.94 8.07 -54.16
CA SER A 340 -29.79 9.01 -54.31
C SER A 340 -29.90 10.47 -54.84
N SER A 341 -29.21 11.36 -54.08
CA SER A 341 -28.21 12.38 -54.51
C SER A 341 -28.55 13.90 -54.58
N ALA A 342 -27.48 14.68 -54.34
CA ALA A 342 -27.21 16.10 -54.65
C ALA A 342 -27.51 17.23 -53.62
N SER A 343 -26.48 18.07 -53.37
CA SER A 343 -26.49 19.39 -52.70
C SER A 343 -26.33 20.50 -53.77
N PRO A 344 -26.59 21.82 -53.49
CA PRO A 344 -25.57 22.69 -52.86
C PRO A 344 -26.08 23.90 -52.02
N ASN A 345 -25.12 24.61 -51.38
CA ASN A 345 -25.18 25.94 -50.72
C ASN A 345 -25.55 27.09 -51.71
N PRO A 346 -25.82 28.40 -51.33
CA PRO A 346 -25.01 29.21 -50.37
C PRO A 346 -25.58 30.53 -49.72
N VAL A 347 -24.66 31.25 -49.05
CA VAL A 347 -24.54 32.69 -48.64
C VAL A 347 -25.30 33.36 -47.46
N ASP A 348 -24.51 34.23 -46.80
CA ASP A 348 -24.81 35.53 -46.14
C ASP A 348 -24.98 35.72 -44.60
N LYS A 349 -24.28 36.77 -44.14
CA LYS A 349 -24.31 37.52 -42.86
C LYS A 349 -24.63 39.00 -43.24
N PRO A 350 -25.02 39.98 -42.38
CA PRO A 350 -24.62 40.11 -40.95
C PRO A 350 -25.59 40.91 -39.98
N VAL A 351 -25.08 41.21 -38.77
CA VAL A 351 -25.30 42.48 -37.98
C VAL A 351 -26.59 42.74 -37.14
N VAL A 352 -26.42 42.63 -35.80
CA VAL A 352 -26.70 43.66 -34.73
C VAL A 352 -28.10 43.87 -34.08
N LYS A 353 -28.12 43.60 -32.74
CA LYS A 353 -28.84 44.24 -31.58
C LYS A 353 -30.36 44.08 -31.31
N ALA A 354 -30.59 43.52 -30.11
CA ALA A 354 -31.36 44.08 -28.96
C ALA A 354 -32.82 43.63 -28.68
N ALA A 355 -32.97 43.06 -27.46
CA ALA A 355 -34.06 43.17 -26.49
C ALA A 355 -35.53 42.89 -26.90
N LEU A 356 -36.12 41.80 -26.37
CA LEU A 356 -37.16 41.83 -25.30
C LEU A 356 -37.74 40.43 -25.00
N ALA A 357 -38.21 40.27 -23.75
CA ALA A 357 -39.22 39.33 -23.22
C ALA A 357 -39.37 37.88 -23.77
N CYS A 358 -39.28 36.90 -22.86
CA CYS A 358 -39.83 35.55 -23.07
C CYS A 358 -41.31 35.49 -22.73
N PRO A 359 -42.13 34.80 -23.55
CA PRO A 359 -43.29 34.08 -23.04
C PRO A 359 -43.46 32.66 -23.61
N GLU A 360 -43.84 31.75 -22.70
CA GLU A 360 -44.91 30.73 -22.84
C GLU A 360 -44.85 29.50 -23.80
N THR A 361 -45.00 28.33 -23.15
CA THR A 361 -45.87 27.16 -23.48
C THR A 361 -45.37 26.09 -24.47
N ARG A 362 -45.77 24.80 -24.45
CA ARG A 362 -46.63 23.92 -23.60
C ARG A 362 -46.12 22.47 -23.89
N SER A 363 -45.69 21.61 -22.97
CA SER A 363 -46.44 20.71 -22.04
C SER A 363 -47.50 19.76 -22.63
N THR A 364 -47.24 18.45 -22.54
CA THR A 364 -48.17 17.32 -22.38
C THR A 364 -47.36 16.15 -21.78
N GLU A 365 -47.79 15.32 -20.84
CA GLU A 365 -48.94 15.37 -19.91
C GLU A 365 -48.62 14.39 -18.76
N LYS A 366 -49.06 14.69 -17.53
CA LYS A 366 -49.10 13.73 -16.40
C LYS A 366 -50.48 13.84 -15.77
N GLN A 367 -51.16 12.72 -15.55
CA GLN A 367 -52.39 12.69 -14.75
C GLN A 367 -52.08 12.36 -13.29
N GLU A 368 -52.81 13.03 -12.40
CA GLU A 368 -52.71 12.95 -10.95
C GLU A 368 -53.62 11.84 -10.38
N PHE A 369 -53.40 11.48 -9.11
CA PHE A 369 -54.51 11.14 -8.22
C PHE A 369 -54.25 11.72 -6.82
N GLN A 370 -55.22 12.47 -6.29
CA GLN A 370 -55.14 13.18 -5.00
C GLN A 370 -55.64 12.33 -3.83
N VAL A 371 -55.09 12.55 -2.63
CA VAL A 371 -55.86 12.51 -1.36
C VAL A 371 -55.43 13.70 -0.48
N LYS A 372 -56.37 14.22 0.32
CA LYS A 372 -56.35 15.56 0.96
C LYS A 372 -55.61 15.62 2.31
N LEU A 373 -55.13 16.82 2.67
CA LEU A 373 -54.94 17.26 4.06
C LEU A 373 -56.28 17.50 4.76
N PRO A 374 -56.33 17.29 6.09
CA PRO A 374 -57.08 18.12 7.01
C PRO A 374 -56.14 18.92 7.94
N SER A 375 -56.55 20.14 8.27
CA SER A 375 -55.94 20.95 9.32
C SER A 375 -56.94 21.17 10.43
N GLU A 376 -56.66 20.72 11.65
CA GLU A 376 -57.29 21.28 12.86
C GLU A 376 -56.45 21.01 14.10
N LYS A 377 -56.67 21.83 15.15
CA LYS A 377 -55.92 21.78 16.40
C LYS A 377 -56.55 20.77 17.36
N GLU A 378 -55.83 19.71 17.70
CA GLU A 378 -56.10 18.96 18.94
C GLU A 378 -54.80 18.67 19.70
N THR A 379 -54.86 18.90 21.01
CA THR A 379 -53.79 18.61 21.97
C THR A 379 -53.76 17.13 22.31
N LEU A 380 -52.60 16.49 22.13
CA LEU A 380 -52.28 15.18 22.68
C LEU A 380 -50.89 15.32 23.34
N GLU A 381 -50.82 15.40 24.66
CA GLU A 381 -50.83 14.26 25.60
C GLU A 381 -49.49 13.51 25.61
N GLU A 382 -48.77 13.64 26.73
CA GLU A 382 -47.60 12.82 27.06
C GLU A 382 -48.01 11.35 27.23
N MET A 383 -47.15 10.41 26.81
CA MET A 383 -46.96 9.06 27.36
C MET A 383 -45.99 8.27 26.44
N PRO A 384 -45.23 7.28 26.94
CA PRO A 384 -44.66 7.12 28.29
C PRO A 384 -43.12 6.97 28.26
N ASN A 385 -42.49 6.99 29.44
CA ASN A 385 -41.10 6.54 29.58
C ASN A 385 -40.98 5.05 29.19
N GLY A 386 -40.37 4.78 28.03
CA GLY A 386 -39.79 3.47 27.72
C GLY A 386 -38.35 3.44 28.23
N GLU A 387 -38.02 2.44 29.06
CA GLU A 387 -36.66 2.26 29.58
C GLU A 387 -35.72 1.80 28.46
N ASP A 388 -35.10 2.75 27.77
CA ASP A 388 -34.11 2.45 26.74
C ASP A 388 -32.86 1.86 27.40
N SER A 389 -32.62 0.57 27.11
CA SER A 389 -31.54 -0.24 27.66
C SER A 389 -30.19 0.49 27.60
N ALA A 390 -29.64 0.83 28.77
CA ALA A 390 -28.37 1.53 28.88
C ALA A 390 -27.23 0.71 28.23
N THR A 391 -26.90 1.05 26.98
CA THR A 391 -25.75 0.48 26.26
C THR A 391 -24.47 0.75 27.05
N VAL A 392 -23.93 -0.30 27.65
CA VAL A 392 -22.79 -0.24 28.58
C VAL A 392 -21.58 0.40 27.90
N ASP A 393 -21.15 1.58 28.38
CA ASP A 393 -19.88 2.16 27.97
C ASP A 393 -18.73 1.28 28.50
N THR A 394 -17.92 0.74 27.59
CA THR A 394 -16.74 -0.05 27.95
C THR A 394 -15.74 0.78 28.75
N ALA A 395 -15.03 0.16 29.69
CA ALA A 395 -13.93 0.80 30.40
C ALA A 395 -12.88 1.44 29.46
N LYS A 396 -12.23 2.51 29.93
CA LYS A 396 -11.21 3.25 29.17
C LYS A 396 -10.14 2.32 28.60
N LEU A 397 -9.90 2.41 27.30
CA LEU A 397 -9.00 1.50 26.57
C LEU A 397 -7.51 1.69 26.96
N CYS A 398 -7.12 2.94 27.19
CA CYS A 398 -5.75 3.35 27.51
C CYS A 398 -5.72 4.68 28.29
N GLU A 399 -4.54 5.21 28.57
CA GLU A 399 -4.41 6.53 29.21
C GLU A 399 -5.06 7.63 28.37
N GLY A 400 -6.01 8.36 28.97
CA GLY A 400 -6.80 9.41 28.33
C GLY A 400 -8.30 9.13 28.45
N ASP A 401 -8.98 9.18 27.31
CA ASP A 401 -10.43 9.38 27.17
C ASP A 401 -11.04 8.54 26.03
N THR A 402 -10.30 7.57 25.49
CA THR A 402 -10.77 6.68 24.41
C THR A 402 -11.62 5.51 24.91
N THR A 403 -12.75 5.27 24.23
CA THR A 403 -13.74 4.21 24.50
C THR A 403 -14.19 3.55 23.20
N VAL A 404 -14.74 2.32 23.28
CA VAL A 404 -15.31 1.60 22.14
C VAL A 404 -16.77 1.26 22.43
N ILE A 405 -17.66 1.76 21.58
CA ILE A 405 -19.10 1.56 21.70
C ILE A 405 -19.52 0.53 20.65
N HIS A 406 -20.11 -0.57 21.08
CA HIS A 406 -20.63 -1.63 20.21
C HIS A 406 -22.13 -1.40 19.93
N LYS A 407 -22.62 -1.87 18.78
CA LYS A 407 -24.01 -1.69 18.31
C LYS A 407 -24.41 -0.21 18.25
N LEU A 408 -23.62 0.60 17.57
CA LEU A 408 -23.84 2.06 17.42
C LEU A 408 -25.19 2.38 16.76
N LEU A 409 -25.51 1.65 15.71
CA LEU A 409 -26.69 1.81 14.86
C LEU A 409 -27.76 0.77 15.25
N PRO A 410 -29.05 1.13 15.19
CA PRO A 410 -30.14 0.15 15.22
C PRO A 410 -29.95 -0.96 14.17
N GLU A 411 -30.36 -2.19 14.50
CA GLU A 411 -30.11 -3.37 13.65
C GLU A 411 -30.70 -3.23 12.23
N GLU A 412 -31.88 -2.61 12.12
CA GLU A 412 -32.53 -2.30 10.83
C GLU A 412 -31.69 -1.37 9.93
N LEU A 413 -30.94 -0.44 10.54
CA LEU A 413 -30.04 0.47 9.82
C LEU A 413 -28.69 -0.19 9.54
N ALA A 414 -28.18 -1.02 10.47
CA ALA A 414 -26.92 -1.75 10.30
C ALA A 414 -26.99 -2.79 9.16
N SER A 415 -28.16 -3.42 8.99
CA SER A 415 -28.37 -4.43 7.94
C SER A 415 -28.14 -3.87 6.52
N GLY A 416 -27.16 -4.45 5.82
CA GLY A 416 -26.76 -4.06 4.47
C GLY A 416 -26.09 -2.68 4.36
N ILE A 417 -25.70 -2.04 5.48
CA ILE A 417 -25.13 -0.68 5.44
C ILE A 417 -23.73 -0.64 4.84
N PHE A 418 -22.98 -1.73 4.96
CA PHE A 418 -21.65 -1.85 4.37
C PHE A 418 -21.75 -1.80 2.84
N GLU A 419 -22.66 -2.57 2.24
CA GLU A 419 -22.94 -2.57 0.80
C GLU A 419 -23.42 -1.20 0.33
N LYS A 420 -24.36 -0.58 1.06
CA LYS A 420 -24.87 0.76 0.72
C LYS A 420 -23.72 1.77 0.62
N ILE A 421 -22.89 1.92 1.66
CA ILE A 421 -21.79 2.90 1.65
C ILE A 421 -20.71 2.50 0.63
N ARG A 422 -20.42 1.21 0.46
CA ARG A 422 -19.48 0.73 -0.56
C ARG A 422 -19.87 1.20 -1.97
N ASP A 423 -21.16 1.16 -2.29
CA ASP A 423 -21.67 1.44 -3.62
C ASP A 423 -22.11 2.92 -3.79
N GLU A 424 -22.40 3.63 -2.69
CA GLU A 424 -22.77 5.06 -2.62
C GLU A 424 -21.56 6.01 -2.68
N ILE A 425 -20.39 5.58 -2.18
CA ILE A 425 -19.20 6.43 -2.08
C ILE A 425 -18.32 6.38 -3.33
N PHE A 426 -17.92 7.56 -3.81
CA PHE A 426 -16.93 7.70 -4.88
C PHE A 426 -15.50 7.53 -4.34
N TRP A 427 -14.98 6.30 -4.43
CA TRP A 427 -13.65 5.92 -3.91
C TRP A 427 -12.50 6.45 -4.77
N GLN A 428 -11.45 6.94 -4.10
CA GLN A 428 -10.23 7.47 -4.70
C GLN A 428 -8.98 6.80 -4.10
N LYS A 429 -7.89 6.74 -4.88
CA LYS A 429 -6.53 6.52 -4.38
C LYS A 429 -5.96 7.84 -3.82
N MET A 430 -5.04 7.76 -2.86
CA MET A 430 -4.36 8.92 -2.28
C MET A 430 -2.86 8.63 -2.10
N GLY A 431 -2.02 9.65 -2.30
CA GLY A 431 -0.57 9.58 -2.11
C GLY A 431 -0.08 10.43 -0.94
N HIS A 432 1.05 10.03 -0.38
CA HIS A 432 1.91 10.89 0.43
C HIS A 432 3.37 10.64 0.04
N GLN A 433 4.31 11.42 0.58
CA GLN A 433 5.77 11.28 0.39
C GLN A 433 6.38 9.86 0.58
N GLY A 434 5.62 8.87 1.06
CA GLY A 434 6.01 7.45 1.18
C GLY A 434 5.38 6.51 0.14
N GLY A 435 4.56 7.01 -0.79
CA GLY A 435 3.86 6.24 -1.82
C GLY A 435 2.33 6.36 -1.77
N GLU A 436 1.65 5.56 -2.59
CA GLU A 436 0.19 5.41 -2.56
C GLU A 436 -0.24 4.70 -1.27
N VAL A 437 -1.27 5.19 -0.58
CA VAL A 437 -1.85 4.46 0.55
C VAL A 437 -2.56 3.19 0.04
N PRO A 438 -2.45 2.05 0.74
CA PRO A 438 -2.99 0.79 0.22
C PRO A 438 -4.51 0.78 0.12
N ARG A 439 -5.20 1.44 1.07
CA ARG A 439 -6.66 1.53 1.18
C ARG A 439 -7.24 2.65 0.31
N LEU A 440 -8.48 2.50 -0.15
CA LEU A 440 -9.19 3.57 -0.85
C LEU A 440 -9.74 4.61 0.13
N VAL A 441 -9.93 5.85 -0.31
CA VAL A 441 -10.43 6.96 0.52
C VAL A 441 -11.49 7.80 -0.21
N ALA A 442 -12.30 8.52 0.58
CA ALA A 442 -13.15 9.61 0.14
C ALA A 442 -13.25 10.65 1.26
N VAL A 443 -13.50 11.92 0.92
CA VAL A 443 -13.73 12.99 1.90
C VAL A 443 -15.14 13.52 1.70
N GLN A 444 -15.91 13.56 2.78
CA GLN A 444 -17.24 14.18 2.80
C GLN A 444 -17.35 15.20 3.92
N GLY A 445 -18.19 16.20 3.75
CA GLY A 445 -18.46 17.20 4.79
C GLY A 445 -19.71 18.03 4.51
N GLN A 446 -19.99 18.91 5.47
CA GLN A 446 -21.01 19.94 5.35
C GLN A 446 -20.48 21.08 4.48
N ILE A 447 -21.29 21.53 3.52
CA ILE A 447 -21.02 22.74 2.72
C ILE A 447 -21.93 23.84 3.26
N GLU A 448 -21.36 24.99 3.61
CA GLU A 448 -22.10 26.14 4.13
C GLU A 448 -22.93 26.82 3.02
N GLU A 449 -23.96 27.60 3.40
CA GLU A 449 -24.87 28.28 2.45
C GLU A 449 -24.13 29.17 1.42
N ASP A 450 -23.01 29.76 1.83
CA ASP A 450 -22.16 30.59 0.99
C ASP A 450 -21.13 29.81 0.14
N GLY A 451 -21.18 28.48 0.20
CA GLY A 451 -20.29 27.55 -0.50
C GLY A 451 -18.93 27.31 0.17
N SER A 452 -18.72 27.76 1.40
CA SER A 452 -17.51 27.43 2.17
C SER A 452 -17.51 25.95 2.58
N ILE A 453 -16.32 25.38 2.74
CA ILE A 453 -16.14 23.96 3.11
C ILE A 453 -15.12 23.80 4.25
N PRO A 454 -15.30 22.87 5.20
CA PRO A 454 -14.30 22.57 6.20
C PRO A 454 -13.09 21.85 5.58
N THR A 455 -11.88 22.10 6.07
CA THR A 455 -10.66 21.43 5.60
C THR A 455 -9.89 20.78 6.75
N TYR A 456 -9.63 19.48 6.62
CA TYR A 456 -8.79 18.71 7.55
C TYR A 456 -7.44 18.41 6.88
N ARG A 457 -6.37 19.03 7.38
CA ARG A 457 -5.03 18.89 6.80
C ARG A 457 -4.19 17.91 7.61
N HIS A 458 -3.51 17.02 6.90
CA HIS A 458 -2.58 16.04 7.43
C HIS A 458 -1.38 15.89 6.47
N PRO A 459 -0.32 15.13 6.82
CA PRO A 459 0.78 14.86 5.90
C PRO A 459 0.30 14.05 4.69
N ALA A 460 -0.06 14.74 3.62
CA ALA A 460 -0.42 14.22 2.31
C ALA A 460 0.00 15.22 1.24
N ASP A 461 0.25 14.74 0.03
CA ASP A 461 0.79 15.57 -1.05
C ASP A 461 -0.26 16.55 -1.58
N GLU A 462 -1.52 16.12 -1.61
CA GLU A 462 -2.72 16.91 -1.85
C GLU A 462 -3.91 16.32 -1.06
N SER A 463 -4.82 17.15 -0.57
CA SER A 463 -6.06 16.70 0.06
C SER A 463 -7.09 16.28 -1.00
N PRO A 464 -7.79 15.14 -0.85
CA PRO A 464 -8.91 14.78 -1.72
C PRO A 464 -10.01 15.85 -1.70
N ALA A 465 -10.75 15.99 -2.81
CA ALA A 465 -11.87 16.91 -2.89
C ALA A 465 -12.97 16.52 -1.88
N LEU A 466 -13.44 17.50 -1.11
CA LEU A 466 -14.58 17.33 -0.21
C LEU A 466 -15.88 17.32 -1.00
N LEU A 467 -16.64 16.23 -0.86
CA LEU A 467 -18.00 16.10 -1.36
C LEU A 467 -19.01 16.39 -0.25
N THR A 468 -20.27 16.64 -0.59
CA THR A 468 -21.35 16.65 0.41
C THR A 468 -21.47 15.28 1.08
N PHE A 469 -21.90 15.25 2.34
CA PHE A 469 -22.36 13.99 2.96
C PHE A 469 -23.42 13.32 2.07
N SER A 470 -23.24 12.04 1.80
CA SER A 470 -24.22 11.23 1.06
C SER A 470 -25.30 10.70 2.02
N PRO A 471 -26.49 10.29 1.53
CA PRO A 471 -27.65 10.03 2.38
C PRO A 471 -27.41 9.04 3.53
N THR A 472 -26.65 7.96 3.29
CA THR A 472 -26.35 6.98 4.35
C THR A 472 -25.36 7.54 5.37
N VAL A 473 -24.38 8.35 4.92
CA VAL A 473 -23.38 8.98 5.81
C VAL A 473 -23.99 10.06 6.69
N GLU A 474 -24.94 10.85 6.17
CA GLU A 474 -25.68 11.85 6.95
C GLU A 474 -26.50 11.21 8.08
N VAL A 475 -27.16 10.06 7.82
CA VAL A 475 -27.87 9.31 8.88
C VAL A 475 -26.90 8.85 9.98
N ILE A 476 -25.72 8.32 9.61
CA ILE A 476 -24.71 7.90 10.59
C ILE A 476 -24.16 9.11 11.36
N LYS A 477 -23.86 10.22 10.68
CA LYS A 477 -23.43 11.48 11.31
C LYS A 477 -24.39 11.88 12.42
N ASN A 478 -25.69 11.94 12.13
CA ASN A 478 -26.70 12.37 13.11
C ASN A 478 -26.80 11.43 14.34
N ILE A 479 -26.49 10.14 14.19
CA ILE A 479 -26.39 9.19 15.32
C ILE A 479 -25.08 9.40 16.10
N VAL A 480 -23.96 9.62 15.39
CA VAL A 480 -22.65 9.92 15.98
C VAL A 480 -22.71 11.22 16.80
N GLU A 481 -23.28 12.31 16.28
CA GLU A 481 -23.40 13.59 16.97
C GLU A 481 -24.15 13.45 18.31
N LYS A 482 -25.26 12.69 18.32
CA LYS A 482 -26.01 12.36 19.54
C LYS A 482 -25.16 11.58 20.56
N ARG A 483 -24.34 10.62 20.13
CA ARG A 483 -23.49 9.81 21.03
C ARG A 483 -22.21 10.53 21.48
N LEU A 484 -21.74 11.52 20.72
CA LEU A 484 -20.59 12.35 21.08
C LEU A 484 -20.96 13.52 22.02
N GLY A 485 -22.17 14.08 21.86
CA GLY A 485 -22.59 15.30 22.55
C GLY A 485 -22.08 16.59 21.91
N HIS A 486 -21.54 16.52 20.69
CA HIS A 486 -21.12 17.67 19.89
C HIS A 486 -21.30 17.38 18.39
N PRO A 487 -21.48 18.43 17.55
CA PRO A 487 -21.59 18.27 16.10
C PRO A 487 -20.29 17.80 15.43
N VAL A 488 -20.38 17.26 14.22
CA VAL A 488 -19.24 16.91 13.33
C VAL A 488 -19.56 17.30 11.89
N ASN A 489 -18.68 18.05 11.24
CA ASN A 489 -18.90 18.65 9.91
C ASN A 489 -18.03 18.04 8.80
N HIS A 490 -17.15 17.09 9.12
CA HIS A 490 -16.21 16.47 8.18
C HIS A 490 -15.98 14.98 8.50
N ALA A 491 -15.94 14.13 7.47
CA ALA A 491 -15.56 12.73 7.54
C ALA A 491 -14.47 12.37 6.52
N LEU A 492 -13.39 11.75 7.00
CA LEU A 492 -12.48 10.98 6.15
C LEU A 492 -12.97 9.52 6.12
N ILE A 493 -13.44 9.09 4.97
CA ILE A 493 -13.98 7.75 4.73
C ILE A 493 -12.87 6.89 4.13
N GLN A 494 -12.66 5.69 4.66
CA GLN A 494 -11.54 4.82 4.28
C GLN A 494 -12.05 3.39 4.07
N PHE A 495 -11.71 2.77 2.94
CA PHE A 495 -12.13 1.42 2.59
C PHE A 495 -10.93 0.49 2.46
N TYR A 496 -10.88 -0.45 3.39
CA TYR A 496 -9.95 -1.57 3.44
C TYR A 496 -10.61 -2.73 2.69
N ARG A 497 -10.03 -3.15 1.57
CA ARG A 497 -10.65 -4.11 0.65
C ARG A 497 -10.46 -5.56 1.08
N ASP A 498 -9.49 -5.84 1.95
CA ASP A 498 -9.19 -7.17 2.46
C ASP A 498 -8.38 -7.10 3.77
N GLY A 499 -7.69 -8.20 4.13
CA GLY A 499 -6.75 -8.24 5.26
C GLY A 499 -5.39 -7.59 5.02
N ASN A 500 -5.06 -7.17 3.80
CA ASN A 500 -3.75 -6.62 3.43
C ASN A 500 -3.72 -5.09 3.51
N ASP A 501 -4.83 -4.44 3.16
CA ASP A 501 -5.00 -3.00 3.32
C ASP A 501 -4.80 -2.57 4.78
N ASN A 502 -4.07 -1.48 5.01
CA ASN A 502 -3.61 -1.08 6.32
C ASN A 502 -3.49 0.45 6.48
N ILE A 503 -3.25 0.88 7.71
CA ILE A 503 -2.82 2.24 8.06
C ILE A 503 -1.74 2.15 9.14
N SER A 504 -0.59 2.76 8.86
CA SER A 504 0.56 2.80 9.77
C SER A 504 0.24 3.55 11.07
N GLU A 505 1.07 3.34 12.10
CA GLU A 505 0.88 4.01 13.39
C GLU A 505 1.12 5.53 13.27
N HIS A 506 0.10 6.32 13.59
CA HIS A 506 0.10 7.79 13.48
C HIS A 506 -0.78 8.41 14.57
N SER A 507 -0.71 9.73 14.73
CA SER A 507 -1.76 10.50 15.41
C SER A 507 -2.47 11.39 14.39
N ASP A 508 -3.77 11.56 14.60
CA ASP A 508 -4.59 12.53 13.88
C ASP A 508 -4.13 13.95 14.20
N LYS A 509 -4.30 14.88 13.26
CA LYS A 509 -3.72 16.21 13.33
C LYS A 509 -4.68 17.22 13.94
N THR A 510 -4.36 17.70 15.15
CA THR A 510 -5.27 18.57 15.91
C THR A 510 -5.28 20.03 15.44
N LEU A 511 -4.47 20.41 14.43
CA LEU A 511 -4.44 21.76 13.85
C LEU A 511 -5.84 22.28 13.48
N ASP A 512 -6.61 21.47 12.76
CA ASP A 512 -7.92 21.84 12.23
C ASP A 512 -9.09 21.31 13.07
N ILE A 513 -8.84 20.41 14.03
CA ILE A 513 -9.87 19.79 14.89
C ILE A 513 -10.19 20.72 16.07
N VAL A 514 -11.46 21.04 16.29
CA VAL A 514 -11.88 21.93 17.39
C VAL A 514 -11.58 21.30 18.77
N PRO A 515 -10.96 22.04 19.71
CA PRO A 515 -10.69 21.57 21.07
C PRO A 515 -11.92 21.04 21.79
N ASN A 516 -11.70 20.13 22.74
CA ASN A 516 -12.74 19.48 23.56
C ASN A 516 -13.78 18.67 22.74
N THR A 517 -13.44 18.27 21.51
CA THR A 517 -14.24 17.34 20.69
C THR A 517 -13.55 15.98 20.55
N PHE A 518 -14.28 14.97 20.08
CA PHE A 518 -13.77 13.62 19.85
C PHE A 518 -13.56 13.35 18.36
N ILE A 519 -12.58 12.49 18.06
CA ILE A 519 -12.42 11.82 16.78
C ILE A 519 -13.26 10.55 16.82
N ALA A 520 -14.28 10.47 15.98
CA ALA A 520 -15.22 9.33 15.96
C ALA A 520 -14.94 8.42 14.78
N ASN A 521 -14.34 7.25 15.02
CA ASN A 521 -14.11 6.24 14.00
C ASN A 521 -15.21 5.17 14.06
N VAL A 522 -16.19 5.27 13.16
CA VAL A 522 -17.19 4.21 12.96
C VAL A 522 -16.59 3.11 12.08
N SER A 523 -16.82 1.85 12.48
CA SER A 523 -16.31 0.63 11.85
C SER A 523 -17.47 -0.19 11.31
N LEU A 524 -17.49 -0.41 10.00
CA LEU A 524 -18.52 -1.17 9.29
C LEU A 524 -17.86 -2.24 8.41
N GLY A 525 -18.42 -3.43 8.40
CA GLY A 525 -17.86 -4.58 7.66
C GLY A 525 -17.05 -5.52 8.56
N ALA A 526 -16.01 -6.13 8.01
CA ALA A 526 -15.13 -7.06 8.69
C ALA A 526 -14.48 -6.46 9.95
N GLN A 527 -14.43 -7.25 11.03
CA GLN A 527 -13.71 -6.89 12.24
C GLN A 527 -12.22 -6.68 11.94
N ARG A 528 -11.66 -5.61 12.50
CA ARG A 528 -10.22 -5.34 12.52
C ARG A 528 -9.78 -4.88 13.89
N THR A 529 -8.51 -5.11 14.20
CA THR A 529 -7.90 -4.68 15.45
C THR A 529 -7.16 -3.35 15.23
N MET A 530 -7.64 -2.31 15.89
CA MET A 530 -6.90 -1.05 16.01
C MET A 530 -5.86 -1.20 17.12
N VAL A 531 -4.59 -0.98 16.79
CA VAL A 531 -3.47 -1.01 17.72
C VAL A 531 -3.17 0.42 18.15
N PHE A 532 -3.08 0.65 19.45
CA PHE A 532 -2.60 1.92 20.02
C PHE A 532 -1.22 1.70 20.63
N ARG A 533 -0.29 2.62 20.40
CA ARG A 533 1.09 2.58 20.92
C ARG A 533 1.51 3.95 21.47
N ARG A 534 1.96 4.00 22.73
CA ARG A 534 2.35 5.25 23.40
C ARG A 534 3.47 5.99 22.64
N LYS A 535 3.44 7.33 22.60
CA LYS A 535 4.52 8.14 22.00
C LYS A 535 5.84 8.00 22.77
N LYS A 536 6.97 8.23 22.11
CA LYS A 536 8.26 8.33 22.81
C LYS A 536 8.24 9.64 23.61
N SER A 537 8.81 9.67 24.82
CA SER A 537 8.99 10.94 25.55
C SER A 537 10.13 11.73 24.90
N VAL A 538 9.88 12.98 24.50
CA VAL A 538 10.95 13.87 23.99
C VAL A 538 11.92 14.18 25.13
N LYS A 539 13.21 14.14 24.81
CA LYS A 539 14.29 14.49 25.74
C LYS A 539 14.49 16.00 25.72
N SER A 540 14.47 16.62 26.88
CA SER A 540 14.91 18.02 27.04
C SER A 540 16.37 18.14 26.60
N ALA A 541 16.68 19.14 25.75
CA ALA A 541 18.04 19.38 25.28
C ALA A 541 18.94 19.78 26.47
N GLY A 542 19.85 18.88 26.87
CA GLY A 542 20.74 19.10 28.01
C GLY A 542 21.29 17.82 28.67
N CYS A 543 20.68 16.66 28.43
CA CYS A 543 21.14 15.39 29.00
C CYS A 543 21.54 14.40 27.90
N ILE A 544 22.82 14.02 27.87
CA ILE A 544 23.32 12.88 27.09
C ILE A 544 22.88 11.61 27.80
N ASP A 545 21.65 11.18 27.55
CA ASP A 545 21.18 9.87 28.01
C ASP A 545 20.27 9.25 26.95
N SER A 546 20.68 8.09 26.44
CA SER A 546 20.19 7.51 25.17
C SER A 546 18.82 6.82 25.27
N GLN A 547 18.03 7.18 26.29
CA GLN A 547 16.85 6.45 26.68
C GLN A 547 15.73 6.33 25.64
N SER A 548 15.32 5.10 25.34
CA SER A 548 14.10 4.74 24.61
C SER A 548 13.29 3.74 25.44
N THR A 549 11.97 3.71 25.28
CA THR A 549 11.06 2.92 26.13
C THR A 549 10.20 1.98 25.29
N THR A 550 9.87 0.78 25.81
CA THR A 550 8.99 -0.17 25.13
C THR A 550 7.65 0.48 25.25
N ARG A 551 7.19 0.95 24.11
CA ARG A 551 6.05 1.82 24.01
C ARG A 551 4.87 0.97 24.43
N GLU A 552 4.25 1.33 25.55
CA GLU A 552 3.03 0.66 26.02
C GLU A 552 2.06 0.54 24.85
N SER A 553 1.47 -0.63 24.68
CA SER A 553 0.52 -0.88 23.60
C SER A 553 -0.75 -1.53 24.12
N CYS A 554 -1.87 -1.21 23.48
CA CYS A 554 -3.15 -1.87 23.69
C CYS A 554 -3.83 -2.09 22.33
N ARG A 555 -4.87 -2.90 22.33
CA ARG A 555 -5.57 -3.34 21.11
C ARG A 555 -7.07 -3.26 21.33
N ALA A 556 -7.79 -2.64 20.40
CA ALA A 556 -9.25 -2.63 20.35
C ALA A 556 -9.73 -3.43 19.14
N ALA A 557 -10.59 -4.43 19.37
CA ALA A 557 -11.36 -5.05 18.31
C ALA A 557 -12.49 -4.10 17.88
N LEU A 558 -12.57 -3.80 16.59
CA LEU A 558 -13.60 -2.95 15.99
C LEU A 558 -14.50 -3.80 15.08
N PRO A 559 -15.50 -4.51 15.64
CA PRO A 559 -16.45 -5.30 14.85
C PRO A 559 -17.31 -4.42 13.93
N HIS A 560 -18.14 -5.07 13.10
CA HIS A 560 -19.24 -4.40 12.40
C HIS A 560 -20.10 -3.60 13.39
N ASN A 561 -20.58 -2.43 12.98
CA ASN A 561 -21.46 -1.57 13.77
C ASN A 561 -20.84 -1.16 15.14
N SER A 562 -19.60 -0.69 15.13
CA SER A 562 -18.92 -0.15 16.32
C SER A 562 -18.35 1.25 16.10
N LEU A 563 -18.20 2.02 17.18
CA LEU A 563 -17.61 3.35 17.22
C LEU A 563 -16.42 3.36 18.19
N CYS A 564 -15.21 3.61 17.69
CA CYS A 564 -14.12 4.06 18.55
C CYS A 564 -14.24 5.58 18.73
N LYS A 565 -14.67 5.99 19.93
CA LYS A 565 -14.70 7.38 20.37
C LYS A 565 -13.33 7.70 20.93
N MET A 566 -12.46 8.27 20.12
CA MET A 566 -11.08 8.63 20.48
C MET A 566 -11.02 10.09 20.88
N GLY A 567 -10.55 10.35 22.10
CA GLY A 567 -10.39 11.72 22.58
C GLY A 567 -8.99 12.29 22.32
N LEU A 568 -8.88 13.61 22.40
CA LEU A 568 -7.65 14.33 22.02
C LEU A 568 -6.51 14.08 23.01
N GLU A 569 -6.81 13.77 24.28
CA GLU A 569 -5.79 13.39 25.27
C GLU A 569 -5.16 12.03 24.96
N THR A 570 -5.95 11.05 24.52
CA THR A 570 -5.39 9.82 23.98
C THR A 570 -4.60 10.11 22.69
N ASN A 571 -5.14 10.85 21.72
CA ASN A 571 -4.44 11.14 20.45
C ASN A 571 -3.12 11.94 20.66
N LYS A 572 -3.06 12.80 21.68
CA LYS A 572 -1.83 13.49 22.10
C LYS A 572 -0.77 12.53 22.62
N LYS A 573 -1.14 11.47 23.35
CA LYS A 573 -0.19 10.56 24.02
C LYS A 573 0.08 9.25 23.29
N TRP A 574 -0.78 8.85 22.35
CA TRP A 574 -0.73 7.56 21.66
C TRP A 574 -0.78 7.75 20.15
N LEU A 575 0.00 6.93 19.44
CA LEU A 575 -0.20 6.60 18.04
C LEU A 575 -1.29 5.52 17.94
N HIS A 576 -1.98 5.46 16.81
CA HIS A 576 -2.93 4.41 16.47
C HIS A 576 -2.76 3.95 15.02
N GLY A 577 -3.13 2.69 14.72
CA GLY A 577 -3.06 2.13 13.38
C GLY A 577 -3.82 0.81 13.24
N ILE A 578 -3.97 0.32 12.00
CA ILE A 578 -4.55 -0.99 11.69
C ILE A 578 -3.55 -1.71 10.80
N ARG A 579 -2.98 -2.80 11.32
CA ARG A 579 -1.93 -3.59 10.65
C ARG A 579 -2.53 -4.56 9.64
N PRO A 580 -1.75 -5.02 8.63
CA PRO A 580 -2.14 -6.14 7.79
C PRO A 580 -2.40 -7.40 8.63
N ASP A 581 -3.55 -8.03 8.44
CA ASP A 581 -3.89 -9.30 9.07
C ASP A 581 -3.57 -10.47 8.14
N LYS A 582 -2.31 -10.92 8.21
CA LYS A 582 -1.76 -12.03 7.42
C LYS A 582 -2.20 -13.42 7.91
N ARG A 583 -3.05 -13.53 8.94
CA ARG A 583 -3.53 -14.84 9.42
C ARG A 583 -4.26 -15.62 8.34
N MET A 584 -4.07 -16.93 8.36
CA MET A 584 -4.87 -17.87 7.55
C MET A 584 -6.36 -17.71 7.87
N ALA A 585 -7.23 -17.94 6.87
CA ALA A 585 -8.68 -17.83 7.07
C ALA A 585 -9.22 -18.76 8.17
N SER A 586 -8.61 -19.93 8.36
CA SER A 586 -8.91 -20.88 9.44
C SER A 586 -8.54 -20.40 10.85
N GLU A 587 -7.77 -19.31 10.98
CA GLU A 587 -7.39 -18.68 12.26
C GLU A 587 -8.13 -17.34 12.51
N LYS A 588 -9.13 -17.04 11.68
CA LYS A 588 -9.98 -15.85 11.75
C LYS A 588 -11.40 -16.24 12.15
N SER A 589 -12.01 -15.41 12.99
CA SER A 589 -13.42 -15.52 13.37
C SER A 589 -14.34 -15.13 12.21
N GLU A 590 -15.61 -15.55 12.28
CA GLU A 590 -16.63 -15.18 11.28
C GLU A 590 -16.75 -13.66 11.13
N ALA A 591 -16.66 -12.91 12.23
CA ALA A 591 -16.66 -11.44 12.21
C ALA A 591 -15.46 -10.83 11.46
N GLU A 592 -14.28 -11.47 11.49
CA GLU A 592 -13.07 -11.02 10.79
C GLU A 592 -13.06 -11.39 9.29
N LEU A 593 -13.82 -12.44 8.92
CA LEU A 593 -14.02 -12.94 7.55
C LEU A 593 -15.25 -12.33 6.86
N ALA A 594 -16.19 -11.76 7.61
CA ALA A 594 -17.41 -11.16 7.10
C ALA A 594 -17.12 -10.15 5.97
N TYR A 595 -18.07 -10.01 5.04
CA TYR A 595 -17.95 -9.10 3.89
C TYR A 595 -16.67 -9.33 3.05
N ASP A 596 -16.27 -10.59 2.86
CA ASP A 596 -15.01 -10.98 2.18
C ASP A 596 -13.73 -10.37 2.82
N GLY A 597 -13.81 -10.00 4.09
CA GLY A 597 -12.77 -9.26 4.79
C GLY A 597 -12.77 -7.75 4.52
N GLY A 598 -13.73 -7.20 3.77
CA GLY A 598 -13.85 -5.77 3.52
C GLY A 598 -14.31 -4.97 4.74
N ARG A 599 -13.69 -3.82 5.01
CA ARG A 599 -14.04 -2.91 6.11
C ARG A 599 -14.05 -1.46 5.66
N ILE A 600 -15.15 -0.76 5.93
CA ILE A 600 -15.28 0.70 5.78
C ILE A 600 -15.09 1.35 7.15
N SER A 601 -14.40 2.49 7.15
CA SER A 601 -14.09 3.29 8.33
C SER A 601 -14.48 4.74 8.08
N LEU A 602 -15.46 5.25 8.82
CA LEU A 602 -15.89 6.66 8.74
C LEU A 602 -15.23 7.39 9.91
N THR A 603 -14.22 8.22 9.67
CA THR A 603 -13.59 9.04 10.73
C THR A 603 -14.18 10.45 10.71
N PHE A 604 -15.22 10.67 11.52
CA PHE A 604 -15.85 11.96 11.73
C PHE A 604 -15.02 12.85 12.68
N ARG A 605 -14.97 14.14 12.38
CA ARG A 605 -14.29 15.18 13.17
C ARG A 605 -15.10 16.48 13.13
N HIS A 606 -14.95 17.30 14.17
CA HIS A 606 -15.40 18.68 14.13
C HIS A 606 -14.24 19.57 13.70
N ILE A 607 -14.37 20.22 12.55
CA ILE A 607 -13.32 21.00 11.90
C ILE A 607 -13.60 22.49 12.01
N GLY A 608 -12.61 23.24 12.50
CA GLY A 608 -12.68 24.69 12.74
C GLY A 608 -11.97 25.54 11.68
N THR A 609 -11.43 24.92 10.62
CA THR A 609 -10.73 25.58 9.50
C THR A 609 -11.51 25.40 8.21
N TYR A 610 -11.64 26.47 7.43
CA TYR A 610 -12.52 26.54 6.28
C TYR A 610 -11.82 27.11 5.05
N LEU A 611 -12.26 26.64 3.88
CA LEU A 611 -11.91 27.17 2.57
C LEU A 611 -13.11 27.90 1.95
N ASP A 612 -12.83 28.89 1.09
CA ASP A 612 -13.89 29.51 0.28
C ASP A 612 -14.36 28.60 -0.85
N LYS A 613 -15.47 28.98 -1.50
CA LYS A 613 -16.07 28.22 -2.61
C LYS A 613 -15.11 27.94 -3.77
N SER A 614 -14.10 28.79 -3.96
CA SER A 614 -13.05 28.63 -4.97
C SER A 614 -11.82 27.85 -4.48
N GLN A 615 -11.78 27.49 -3.20
CA GLN A 615 -10.63 26.89 -2.49
C GLN A 615 -9.34 27.72 -2.59
N GLN A 616 -9.49 29.03 -2.85
CA GLN A 616 -8.38 29.98 -2.99
C GLN A 616 -8.07 30.69 -1.69
N LYS A 617 -9.02 30.78 -0.76
CA LYS A 617 -8.83 31.42 0.55
C LYS A 617 -9.10 30.48 1.70
N ILE A 618 -8.36 30.67 2.78
CA ILE A 618 -8.42 29.89 4.03
C ILE A 618 -8.57 30.81 5.24
N TRP A 619 -9.38 30.37 6.21
CA TRP A 619 -9.52 30.99 7.53
C TRP A 619 -9.91 29.95 8.59
N GLY A 620 -9.97 30.38 9.84
CA GLY A 620 -10.45 29.57 10.97
C GLY A 620 -9.31 29.14 11.90
N GLN A 621 -9.56 28.13 12.72
CA GLN A 621 -8.68 27.74 13.83
C GLN A 621 -7.24 27.46 13.38
N GLY A 622 -7.05 26.60 12.40
CA GLY A 622 -5.74 26.18 11.91
C GLY A 622 -5.12 27.12 10.87
N ALA A 623 -5.82 28.18 10.46
CA ALA A 623 -5.30 29.20 9.54
C ALA A 623 -4.61 30.34 10.31
N THR A 624 -3.80 31.17 9.64
CA THR A 624 -3.20 32.34 10.31
C THR A 624 -4.23 33.43 10.60
N THR A 625 -5.36 33.41 9.91
CA THR A 625 -6.49 34.33 10.11
C THR A 625 -7.71 33.55 10.58
N LYS A 626 -8.33 33.98 11.69
CA LYS A 626 -9.39 33.19 12.35
C LYS A 626 -10.80 33.52 11.85
N ARG A 627 -11.00 34.68 11.19
CA ARG A 627 -12.30 35.16 10.71
C ARG A 627 -12.36 35.19 9.18
N LYS A 628 -13.52 34.84 8.60
CA LYS A 628 -13.74 34.80 7.15
C LYS A 628 -13.44 36.11 6.42
N GLN A 629 -13.78 37.25 7.04
CA GLN A 629 -13.53 38.58 6.47
C GLN A 629 -12.04 38.89 6.27
N ASP A 630 -11.16 38.25 7.04
CA ASP A 630 -9.70 38.46 7.00
C ASP A 630 -8.99 37.34 6.21
N ALA A 631 -9.75 36.45 5.54
CA ALA A 631 -9.24 35.23 4.92
C ALA A 631 -8.13 35.48 3.90
N LYS A 632 -7.03 34.74 4.03
CA LYS A 632 -5.84 34.85 3.17
C LYS A 632 -5.84 33.81 2.06
N LEU A 633 -5.03 34.05 1.03
CA LEU A 633 -4.80 33.08 -0.03
C LEU A 633 -4.14 31.81 0.52
N VAL A 634 -4.53 30.66 -0.04
CA VAL A 634 -3.91 29.37 0.27
C VAL A 634 -2.49 29.27 -0.29
N ILE A 635 -1.66 28.47 0.38
CA ILE A 635 -0.28 28.21 0.00
C ILE A 635 -0.15 26.74 -0.42
N ASN A 636 0.37 26.50 -1.63
CA ASN A 636 0.46 25.18 -2.22
C ASN A 636 1.88 24.90 -2.72
N GLY A 637 2.39 23.70 -2.44
CA GLY A 637 3.71 23.24 -2.88
C GLY A 637 4.78 23.28 -1.80
N ASP A 638 6.00 22.93 -2.20
CA ASP A 638 7.17 22.94 -1.33
C ASP A 638 7.62 24.38 -1.06
N THR A 639 7.38 24.84 0.16
CA THR A 639 7.59 26.20 0.62
C THR A 639 8.10 26.17 2.07
N PRO A 640 8.78 27.22 2.57
CA PRO A 640 9.21 27.27 3.96
C PRO A 640 8.07 27.00 4.95
N GLN A 641 6.86 27.48 4.65
CA GLN A 641 5.69 27.29 5.51
C GLN A 641 5.11 25.86 5.43
N SER A 642 5.17 25.17 4.28
CA SER A 642 4.77 23.77 4.21
C SER A 642 5.79 22.85 4.90
N GLN A 643 7.09 23.19 4.84
CA GLN A 643 8.12 22.54 5.65
C GLN A 643 7.95 22.77 7.15
N GLU A 644 7.65 24.00 7.59
CA GLU A 644 7.29 24.28 9.00
C GLU A 644 6.05 23.50 9.45
N MET A 645 5.02 23.40 8.60
CA MET A 645 3.81 22.63 8.88
C MET A 645 4.08 21.12 8.97
N LEU A 646 4.92 20.57 8.10
CA LEU A 646 5.39 19.17 8.17
C LEU A 646 6.20 18.92 9.45
N GLN A 647 7.06 19.87 9.86
CA GLN A 647 7.78 19.78 11.13
C GLN A 647 6.84 19.85 12.34
N ALA A 648 5.79 20.68 12.28
CA ALA A 648 4.77 20.78 13.32
C ALA A 648 3.95 19.48 13.45
N PHE A 649 3.49 18.93 12.31
CA PHE A 649 2.91 17.58 12.24
C PHE A 649 3.86 16.49 12.75
N GLY A 650 5.17 16.63 12.48
CA GLY A 650 6.22 15.76 12.99
C GLY A 650 6.31 15.81 14.51
N LYS A 651 6.35 17.01 15.10
CA LYS A 651 6.36 17.22 16.56
C LYS A 651 5.14 16.58 17.22
N GLU A 652 3.93 16.79 16.69
CA GLU A 652 2.72 16.17 17.24
C GLU A 652 2.75 14.63 17.20
N ASN A 653 3.37 14.00 16.19
CA ASN A 653 3.50 12.54 16.15
C ASN A 653 4.54 11.99 17.16
N HIS A 654 5.58 12.76 17.47
CA HIS A 654 6.71 12.28 18.27
C HIS A 654 6.66 12.71 19.73
N ASP A 655 6.07 13.86 20.04
CA ASP A 655 6.04 14.43 21.38
C ASP A 655 4.72 14.15 22.11
N SER A 656 4.81 13.55 23.29
CA SER A 656 3.68 13.38 24.22
C SER A 656 3.36 14.64 25.03
N ASN A 657 4.29 15.58 25.14
CA ASN A 657 4.12 16.86 25.83
C ASN A 657 3.61 17.98 24.91
N PHE A 658 3.38 17.67 23.62
CA PHE A 658 2.91 18.58 22.57
C PHE A 658 1.97 19.69 23.05
N ASP A 659 2.42 20.95 22.98
CA ASP A 659 1.58 22.12 23.23
C ASP A 659 0.96 22.62 21.93
N TRP A 660 -0.37 22.64 21.89
CA TRP A 660 -1.14 23.07 20.71
C TRP A 660 -0.96 24.57 20.45
N HIS A 661 -0.91 25.40 21.50
CA HIS A 661 -0.84 26.85 21.35
C HIS A 661 0.52 27.30 20.82
N ASP A 662 1.61 26.73 21.33
CA ASP A 662 2.97 27.04 20.87
C ASP A 662 3.24 26.57 19.43
N ILE A 663 2.71 25.40 19.04
CA ILE A 663 2.99 24.78 17.74
C ILE A 663 1.98 25.16 16.66
N TYR A 664 0.67 25.21 16.98
CA TYR A 664 -0.41 25.46 16.03
C TYR A 664 -1.15 26.78 16.24
N GLY A 665 -0.98 27.49 17.37
CA GLY A 665 -1.75 28.71 17.68
C GLY A 665 -1.64 29.81 16.62
N LYS A 666 -0.43 30.00 16.06
CA LYS A 666 -0.18 30.92 14.93
C LYS A 666 -0.93 30.55 13.65
N GLY A 667 -1.24 29.26 13.47
CA GLY A 667 -1.86 28.71 12.26
C GLY A 667 -0.94 28.64 11.04
N PHE A 668 -1.43 27.99 9.99
CA PHE A 668 -0.78 27.83 8.70
C PHE A 668 -1.79 28.08 7.59
N ASP A 669 -1.41 28.81 6.54
CA ASP A 669 -2.28 29.03 5.36
C ASP A 669 -2.00 28.00 4.23
N VAL A 670 -1.17 27.00 4.51
CA VAL A 670 -0.82 25.92 3.58
C VAL A 670 -1.99 24.94 3.42
N LEU A 671 -2.32 24.59 2.19
CA LEU A 671 -3.37 23.62 1.86
C LEU A 671 -2.80 22.32 1.26
N HIS A 672 -1.81 22.40 0.36
CA HIS A 672 -1.18 21.23 -0.27
C HIS A 672 0.34 21.25 -0.08
N MET A 673 0.91 20.12 0.34
CA MET A 673 2.36 19.98 0.56
C MET A 673 3.14 19.90 -0.75
N SER A 674 2.49 19.42 -1.82
CA SER A 674 2.99 19.43 -3.18
C SER A 674 2.07 20.27 -4.07
N ASN A 675 2.60 20.76 -5.19
CA ASN A 675 1.81 21.43 -6.23
C ASN A 675 2.41 21.07 -7.59
N SER A 676 2.48 19.77 -7.88
CA SER A 676 3.03 19.24 -9.13
C SER A 676 1.96 19.19 -10.21
N LYS A 677 2.31 19.58 -11.44
CA LYS A 677 1.48 19.38 -12.64
C LYS A 677 1.14 17.91 -12.80
N LYS A 678 -0.07 17.58 -13.22
CA LYS A 678 -0.55 16.20 -13.34
C LYS A 678 -0.91 15.84 -14.77
N LEU A 679 -0.50 14.65 -15.19
CA LEU A 679 -0.96 14.04 -16.43
C LEU A 679 -1.74 12.76 -16.10
N TYR A 680 -3.03 12.76 -16.41
CA TYR A 680 -3.89 11.60 -16.40
C TYR A 680 -3.88 10.96 -17.78
N LEU A 681 -3.40 9.72 -17.87
CA LEU A 681 -3.27 8.98 -19.13
C LEU A 681 -4.62 8.51 -19.65
N SER A 682 -4.72 8.42 -20.98
CA SER A 682 -5.87 7.86 -21.69
C SER A 682 -5.76 6.35 -21.93
N GLY A 683 -4.54 5.82 -21.98
CA GLY A 683 -4.27 4.48 -22.50
C GLY A 683 -4.11 4.43 -24.02
N ASP A 684 -4.42 5.51 -24.76
CA ASP A 684 -4.02 5.63 -26.17
C ASP A 684 -2.53 5.93 -26.27
N PHE A 685 -1.81 4.96 -26.85
CA PHE A 685 -0.37 5.01 -27.10
C PHE A 685 0.07 6.32 -27.76
N ILE A 686 -0.68 6.83 -28.74
CA ILE A 686 -0.27 8.02 -29.49
C ILE A 686 -0.51 9.28 -28.65
N SER A 687 -1.70 9.45 -28.09
CA SER A 687 -2.06 10.61 -27.27
C SER A 687 -1.15 10.77 -26.06
N ASP A 688 -0.92 9.68 -25.32
CA ASP A 688 -0.10 9.70 -24.11
C ASP A 688 1.36 10.00 -24.44
N ARG A 689 1.94 9.40 -25.49
CA ARG A 689 3.33 9.64 -25.88
C ARG A 689 3.57 11.04 -26.45
N ARG A 690 2.65 11.57 -27.25
CA ARG A 690 2.72 12.95 -27.78
C ARG A 690 2.84 13.97 -26.64
N VAL A 691 2.00 13.84 -25.61
CA VAL A 691 2.01 14.75 -24.46
C VAL A 691 3.23 14.53 -23.56
N LYS A 692 3.62 13.28 -23.28
CA LYS A 692 4.86 13.00 -22.52
C LYS A 692 6.11 13.56 -23.23
N PHE A 693 6.17 13.52 -24.55
CA PHE A 693 7.32 14.01 -25.31
C PHE A 693 7.47 15.54 -25.22
N ILE A 694 6.41 16.32 -25.44
CA ILE A 694 6.46 17.79 -25.29
C ILE A 694 6.76 18.20 -23.84
N LEU A 695 6.19 17.52 -22.84
CA LEU A 695 6.50 17.76 -21.42
C LEU A 695 8.00 17.55 -21.12
N ASN A 696 8.60 16.48 -21.66
CA ASN A 696 10.01 16.17 -21.47
C ASN A 696 10.95 17.14 -22.21
N GLU A 697 10.63 17.52 -23.46
CA GLU A 697 11.45 18.45 -24.26
C GLU A 697 11.45 19.85 -23.63
N TYR A 698 10.30 20.31 -23.14
CA TYR A 698 10.18 21.61 -22.47
C TYR A 698 10.60 21.59 -20.99
N ASN A 699 11.16 20.46 -20.52
CA ASN A 699 11.62 20.25 -19.15
C ASN A 699 10.58 20.61 -18.08
N ILE A 700 9.31 20.36 -18.39
CA ILE A 700 8.18 20.67 -17.51
C ILE A 700 8.13 19.59 -16.42
N PRO A 701 8.19 19.92 -15.12
CA PRO A 701 8.05 18.92 -14.06
C PRO A 701 6.59 18.51 -13.90
N TRP A 702 6.29 17.21 -14.06
CA TRP A 702 4.95 16.64 -13.94
C TRP A 702 4.98 15.29 -13.22
N ILE A 703 3.82 14.87 -12.71
CA ILE A 703 3.57 13.53 -12.14
C ILE A 703 2.45 12.82 -12.90
N GLU A 704 2.58 11.51 -13.07
CA GLU A 704 1.53 10.68 -13.63
C GLU A 704 0.42 10.46 -12.58
N ALA A 705 -0.82 10.72 -12.96
CA ALA A 705 -1.96 10.65 -12.05
C ALA A 705 -2.97 9.58 -12.51
N THR A 706 -3.25 8.62 -11.64
CA THR A 706 -4.18 7.53 -11.93
C THR A 706 -5.62 7.99 -11.73
N ILE A 707 -6.43 8.01 -12.79
CA ILE A 707 -7.89 8.03 -12.63
C ILE A 707 -8.26 6.71 -11.93
N SER A 708 -8.92 6.78 -10.77
CA SER A 708 -9.39 5.56 -10.11
C SER A 708 -10.52 4.97 -10.97
N PRO A 709 -10.36 3.75 -11.54
CA PRO A 709 -11.41 3.15 -12.34
C PRO A 709 -12.64 2.87 -11.47
N SER A 710 -13.82 2.81 -12.09
CA SER A 710 -15.07 2.50 -11.39
C SER A 710 -14.92 1.20 -10.60
N PHE A 711 -15.01 1.33 -9.28
CA PHE A 711 -14.64 0.25 -8.37
C PHE A 711 -15.73 -0.81 -8.28
N HIS A 712 -15.49 -1.98 -8.88
CA HIS A 712 -16.39 -3.14 -8.79
C HIS A 712 -15.86 -4.16 -7.78
N TRP A 713 -16.54 -4.24 -6.63
CA TRP A 713 -16.18 -5.10 -5.49
C TRP A 713 -16.08 -6.61 -5.83
N LYS A 714 -16.98 -7.10 -6.69
CA LYS A 714 -17.11 -8.53 -6.96
C LYS A 714 -16.19 -8.99 -8.08
N LYS A 715 -15.09 -9.67 -7.71
CA LYS A 715 -14.40 -10.60 -8.63
C LYS A 715 -15.28 -11.83 -8.88
N GLY A 716 -16.00 -11.84 -9.98
CA GLY A 716 -16.64 -13.05 -10.51
C GLY A 716 -18.12 -12.94 -10.86
N SER A 717 -18.45 -12.21 -11.93
CA SER A 717 -19.53 -12.59 -12.86
C SER A 717 -19.49 -11.74 -14.13
N SER A 718 -18.50 -11.99 -14.98
CA SER A 718 -18.53 -11.53 -16.38
C SER A 718 -17.74 -12.48 -17.28
N THR A 719 -18.37 -13.60 -17.64
CA THR A 719 -18.13 -14.24 -18.96
C THR A 719 -18.90 -13.45 -20.03
N VAL A 720 -18.60 -12.15 -20.08
CA VAL A 720 -19.00 -11.18 -21.10
C VAL A 720 -17.70 -10.45 -21.41
N ASP A 721 -17.44 -10.24 -22.69
CA ASP A 721 -16.16 -9.74 -23.20
C ASP A 721 -15.65 -8.50 -22.45
N ASN A 722 -14.32 -8.36 -22.40
CA ASN A 722 -13.56 -7.22 -21.87
C ASN A 722 -14.46 -6.00 -21.65
N PRO A 723 -14.81 -5.63 -20.40
CA PRO A 723 -15.53 -4.40 -20.17
C PRO A 723 -14.63 -3.28 -20.69
N ALA A 724 -15.05 -2.65 -21.78
CA ALA A 724 -14.29 -1.59 -22.41
C ALA A 724 -14.02 -0.55 -21.33
N ILE A 725 -12.74 -0.35 -21.00
CA ILE A 725 -12.31 0.77 -20.18
C ILE A 725 -12.91 1.99 -20.88
N PRO A 726 -13.76 2.79 -20.20
CA PRO A 726 -14.26 4.00 -20.82
C PRO A 726 -13.04 4.81 -21.24
N GLU A 727 -12.89 5.09 -22.54
CA GLU A 727 -11.75 5.82 -23.10
C GLU A 727 -11.82 7.27 -22.59
N THR A 728 -11.41 7.48 -21.34
CA THR A 728 -11.35 8.79 -20.72
C THR A 728 -10.28 9.59 -21.44
N PRO A 729 -10.61 10.77 -21.98
CA PRO A 729 -9.64 11.56 -22.72
C PRO A 729 -8.46 11.91 -21.80
N ILE A 730 -7.25 11.86 -22.37
CA ILE A 730 -6.02 12.28 -21.69
C ILE A 730 -6.23 13.69 -21.11
N LYS A 731 -5.82 13.90 -19.87
CA LYS A 731 -6.13 15.13 -19.12
C LYS A 731 -4.88 15.67 -18.45
N PHE A 732 -4.59 16.94 -18.67
CA PHE A 732 -3.53 17.68 -18.00
C PHE A 732 -4.16 18.64 -16.99
N VAL A 733 -3.63 18.66 -15.77
CA VAL A 733 -3.98 19.64 -14.75
C VAL A 733 -2.72 20.40 -14.37
N ASP A 734 -2.72 21.70 -14.66
CA ASP A 734 -1.62 22.59 -14.33
C ASP A 734 -1.63 22.98 -12.84
N ASN A 735 -0.52 23.49 -12.34
CA ASN A 735 -0.28 23.89 -10.97
C ASN A 735 -0.42 25.41 -10.73
N ASP A 736 -0.99 26.13 -11.69
CA ASP A 736 -1.37 27.54 -11.54
C ASP A 736 -2.50 27.71 -10.50
N PRO A 737 -2.75 28.93 -9.98
CA PRO A 737 -3.76 29.15 -8.95
C PRO A 737 -5.16 28.64 -9.29
N SER A 738 -5.56 28.63 -10.57
CA SER A 738 -6.87 28.15 -11.02
C SER A 738 -6.95 26.63 -11.26
N LYS A 739 -5.83 25.90 -11.11
CA LYS A 739 -5.68 24.47 -11.46
C LYS A 739 -6.17 24.18 -12.88
N THR A 740 -5.64 24.92 -13.86
CA THR A 740 -6.09 24.89 -15.26
C THR A 740 -6.15 23.45 -15.76
N THR A 741 -7.35 23.01 -16.12
CA THR A 741 -7.60 21.65 -16.61
C THR A 741 -7.80 21.68 -18.12
N VAL A 742 -7.04 20.87 -18.84
CA VAL A 742 -7.09 20.74 -20.29
C VAL A 742 -7.27 19.27 -20.65
N GLU A 743 -8.27 18.95 -21.47
CA GLU A 743 -8.66 17.58 -21.80
C GLU A 743 -8.55 17.32 -23.31
N GLY A 744 -8.07 16.14 -23.68
CA GLY A 744 -7.74 15.73 -25.04
C GLY A 744 -6.30 16.04 -25.47
N CYS A 745 -5.70 15.16 -26.28
CA CYS A 745 -4.30 15.27 -26.71
C CYS A 745 -4.00 16.63 -27.37
N MET A 746 -4.83 17.02 -28.34
CA MET A 746 -4.60 18.21 -29.16
C MET A 746 -4.72 19.52 -28.36
N PRO A 747 -5.79 19.73 -27.54
CA PRO A 747 -5.84 20.86 -26.62
C PRO A 747 -4.65 20.93 -25.66
N ILE A 748 -4.21 19.80 -25.09
CA ILE A 748 -3.05 19.77 -24.19
C ILE A 748 -1.78 20.18 -24.93
N MET A 749 -1.50 19.62 -26.11
CA MET A 749 -0.33 20.00 -26.90
C MET A 749 -0.31 21.50 -27.23
N PHE A 750 -1.45 22.07 -27.67
CA PHE A 750 -1.55 23.50 -27.94
C PHE A 750 -1.40 24.36 -26.68
N TYR A 751 -1.95 23.93 -25.54
CA TYR A 751 -1.77 24.61 -24.27
C TYR A 751 -0.30 24.61 -23.83
N LEU A 752 0.38 23.47 -23.91
CA LEU A 752 1.80 23.35 -23.54
C LEU A 752 2.69 24.18 -24.48
N GLU A 753 2.39 24.23 -25.78
CA GLU A 753 3.06 25.14 -26.72
C GLU A 753 2.83 26.62 -26.34
N ALA A 754 1.57 27.01 -26.10
CA ALA A 754 1.19 28.39 -25.82
C ALA A 754 1.68 28.90 -24.45
N ILE A 755 1.83 28.02 -23.45
CA ILE A 755 2.21 28.39 -22.08
C ILE A 755 3.66 28.07 -21.74
N TYR A 756 4.26 26.99 -22.26
CA TYR A 756 5.58 26.51 -21.84
C TYR A 756 6.67 26.49 -22.91
N CYS A 757 6.37 26.77 -24.18
CA CYS A 757 7.42 26.88 -25.20
C CYS A 757 8.48 27.94 -24.81
N PRO A 758 9.79 27.63 -24.82
CA PRO A 758 10.84 28.59 -24.46
C PRO A 758 10.99 29.78 -25.42
N ASN A 759 10.71 29.59 -26.72
CA ASN A 759 11.05 30.54 -27.80
C ASN A 759 9.81 31.21 -28.44
N LYS A 760 8.78 31.57 -27.66
CA LYS A 760 7.51 32.09 -28.23
C LYS A 760 7.67 33.39 -29.02
N ASP A 761 8.44 34.34 -28.50
CA ASP A 761 8.50 35.71 -29.04
C ASP A 761 9.31 35.83 -30.34
N CYS A 762 10.04 34.77 -30.72
CA CYS A 762 10.90 34.75 -31.92
C CYS A 762 10.22 34.20 -33.17
N ARG A 763 8.94 33.79 -33.10
CA ARG A 763 8.29 32.98 -34.14
C ARG A 763 7.57 33.82 -35.19
N SER A 764 8.04 33.74 -36.43
CA SER A 764 7.36 34.38 -37.57
C SER A 764 6.03 33.70 -37.92
N PRO A 765 5.08 34.40 -38.57
CA PRO A 765 3.86 33.78 -39.08
C PRO A 765 4.10 32.59 -40.02
N ALA A 766 5.19 32.64 -40.80
CA ALA A 766 5.59 31.55 -41.69
C ALA A 766 6.06 30.29 -40.92
N HIS A 767 6.80 30.46 -39.83
CA HIS A 767 7.17 29.37 -38.93
C HIS A 767 5.93 28.73 -38.31
N LEU A 768 5.03 29.52 -37.72
CA LEU A 768 3.78 29.01 -37.12
C LEU A 768 2.90 28.28 -38.13
N ALA A 769 2.71 28.86 -39.33
CA ALA A 769 1.95 28.23 -40.40
C ALA A 769 2.54 26.86 -40.81
N ARG A 770 3.88 26.75 -40.90
CA ARG A 770 4.55 25.50 -41.23
C ARG A 770 4.38 24.45 -40.12
N HIS A 771 4.58 24.81 -38.85
CA HIS A 771 4.39 23.91 -37.71
C HIS A 771 2.95 23.40 -37.61
N TYR A 772 1.94 24.26 -37.66
CA TYR A 772 0.53 23.84 -37.59
C TYR A 772 0.09 23.03 -38.83
N THR A 773 0.56 23.37 -40.02
CA THR A 773 0.26 22.59 -41.24
C THR A 773 0.82 21.18 -41.16
N ARG A 774 2.09 21.03 -40.77
CA ARG A 774 2.74 19.72 -40.65
C ARG A 774 2.19 18.90 -39.49
N PHE A 775 1.78 19.57 -38.41
CA PHE A 775 1.06 18.94 -37.28
C PHE A 775 -0.26 18.27 -37.72
N GLU A 776 -1.11 18.92 -38.53
CA GLU A 776 -2.33 18.25 -39.03
C GLU A 776 -2.03 17.20 -40.10
N GLN A 777 -0.96 17.36 -40.88
CA GLN A 777 -0.47 16.30 -41.75
C GLN A 777 0.00 15.07 -40.95
N ALA A 778 0.53 15.23 -39.72
CA ALA A 778 0.90 14.09 -38.87
C ALA A 778 -0.35 13.29 -38.44
N ASN A 779 -1.46 13.98 -38.16
CA ASN A 779 -2.75 13.33 -37.91
C ASN A 779 -3.31 12.66 -39.17
N THR A 780 -3.06 13.23 -40.34
CA THR A 780 -3.43 12.62 -41.63
C THR A 780 -2.63 11.33 -41.88
N LEU A 781 -1.32 11.31 -41.63
CA LEU A 781 -0.51 10.10 -41.71
C LEU A 781 -0.98 9.03 -40.71
N LEU A 782 -1.28 9.43 -39.47
CA LEU A 782 -1.83 8.54 -38.45
C LEU A 782 -3.15 7.90 -38.88
N LYS A 783 -4.09 8.71 -39.41
CA LYS A 783 -5.37 8.23 -39.97
C LYS A 783 -5.13 7.23 -41.11
N ILE A 784 -4.22 7.52 -42.04
CA ILE A 784 -3.84 6.61 -43.14
C ILE A 784 -3.29 5.28 -42.59
N TRP A 785 -2.40 5.34 -41.60
CA TRP A 785 -1.84 4.15 -40.95
C TRP A 785 -2.90 3.30 -40.24
N GLN A 786 -3.85 3.94 -39.55
CA GLN A 786 -4.94 3.28 -38.83
C GLN A 786 -6.11 2.82 -39.73
N THR A 787 -6.06 3.03 -41.05
CA THR A 787 -7.11 2.54 -41.95
C THR A 787 -7.20 1.01 -41.95
N ALA A 788 -8.42 0.48 -41.91
CA ALA A 788 -8.70 -0.95 -42.06
C ALA A 788 -9.51 -1.19 -43.36
N PRO A 789 -9.04 -2.03 -44.30
CA PRO A 789 -7.71 -2.65 -44.35
C PRO A 789 -6.60 -1.64 -44.70
N PHE A 790 -5.42 -1.79 -44.09
CA PHE A 790 -4.29 -0.89 -44.28
C PHE A 790 -3.76 -0.94 -45.72
N ASN A 791 -3.51 0.23 -46.32
CA ASN A 791 -2.99 0.35 -47.68
C ASN A 791 -1.60 1.00 -47.73
N VAL A 792 -0.62 0.17 -48.09
CA VAL A 792 0.80 0.53 -48.28
C VAL A 792 1.01 1.69 -49.27
N LYS A 793 0.20 1.81 -50.33
CA LYS A 793 0.42 2.81 -51.40
C LYS A 793 0.16 4.26 -50.94
N PRO A 794 -1.03 4.61 -50.38
CA PRO A 794 -1.24 5.93 -49.76
C PRO A 794 -0.22 6.23 -48.66
N PHE A 795 0.13 5.24 -47.84
CA PHE A 795 1.11 5.43 -46.76
C PHE A 795 2.51 5.79 -47.28
N ARG A 796 3.03 5.07 -48.29
CA ARG A 796 4.31 5.44 -48.95
C ARG A 796 4.24 6.79 -49.66
N ALA A 797 3.11 7.13 -50.28
CA ALA A 797 2.92 8.43 -50.92
C ALA A 797 2.91 9.59 -49.92
N GLU A 798 2.37 9.38 -48.72
CA GLU A 798 2.43 10.38 -47.65
C GLU A 798 3.85 10.47 -47.06
N LEU A 799 4.52 9.35 -46.78
CA LEU A 799 5.91 9.30 -46.30
C LEU A 799 6.89 10.00 -47.24
N ALA A 800 6.65 10.00 -48.56
CA ALA A 800 7.47 10.75 -49.51
C ALA A 800 7.47 12.27 -49.23
N LYS A 801 6.35 12.83 -48.74
CA LYS A 801 6.28 14.24 -48.31
C LYS A 801 7.11 14.49 -47.05
N TRP A 802 7.01 13.58 -46.07
CA TRP A 802 7.81 13.63 -44.84
C TRP A 802 9.31 13.54 -45.12
N ASN A 803 9.72 12.76 -46.12
CA ASN A 803 11.12 12.71 -46.56
C ASN A 803 11.60 14.04 -47.17
N ILE A 804 10.75 14.75 -47.91
CA ILE A 804 11.07 16.10 -48.41
C ILE A 804 11.21 17.07 -47.22
N TYR A 805 10.26 17.05 -46.28
CA TYR A 805 10.32 17.92 -45.09
C TYR A 805 11.57 17.69 -44.24
N ALA A 806 12.02 16.43 -44.11
CA ALA A 806 13.24 16.06 -43.38
C ALA A 806 14.54 16.53 -44.07
N GLN A 807 14.46 16.97 -45.34
CA GLN A 807 15.58 17.54 -46.09
C GLN A 807 15.62 19.08 -46.02
N GLU A 808 14.50 19.74 -45.69
CA GLU A 808 14.39 21.21 -45.75
C GLU A 808 15.10 21.95 -44.61
N ALA A 809 15.17 21.36 -43.42
CA ALA A 809 15.63 22.01 -42.19
C ALA A 809 16.09 20.94 -41.16
N GLU A 810 16.56 21.39 -39.99
CA GLU A 810 17.02 20.47 -38.94
C GLU A 810 15.89 19.59 -38.38
N TYR A 811 14.70 20.15 -38.15
CA TYR A 811 13.50 19.49 -37.64
C TYR A 811 12.39 19.51 -38.68
N ILE A 812 11.34 18.70 -38.48
CA ILE A 812 10.36 18.42 -39.53
C ILE A 812 9.55 19.65 -39.94
N ALA A 813 9.56 20.72 -39.13
CA ALA A 813 8.91 21.99 -39.42
C ALA A 813 9.85 23.22 -39.32
N GLY A 814 11.16 23.07 -39.20
CA GLY A 814 12.09 24.21 -39.16
C GLY A 814 13.38 23.91 -38.40
N ASP A 815 14.05 24.96 -37.95
CA ASP A 815 15.33 24.85 -37.23
C ASP A 815 15.14 24.60 -35.72
N ASP A 816 13.90 24.79 -35.21
CA ASP A 816 13.48 24.44 -33.85
C ASP A 816 12.54 23.22 -33.86
N ILE A 817 12.65 22.37 -32.84
CA ILE A 817 11.68 21.31 -32.53
C ILE A 817 10.32 21.91 -32.10
N GLY A 818 9.21 21.34 -32.55
CA GLY A 818 7.88 21.75 -32.07
C GLY A 818 6.76 20.77 -32.35
N LEU A 819 5.51 21.26 -32.32
CA LEU A 819 4.29 20.47 -32.45
C LEU A 819 4.32 19.38 -33.53
N ALA A 820 4.81 19.67 -34.73
CA ALA A 820 4.87 18.71 -35.83
C ALA A 820 5.77 17.50 -35.48
N ASP A 821 6.95 17.75 -34.90
CA ASP A 821 7.90 16.73 -34.45
C ASP A 821 7.30 15.88 -33.31
N PHE A 822 6.69 16.54 -32.32
CA PHE A 822 6.02 15.86 -31.20
C PHE A 822 4.86 14.98 -31.68
N ALA A 823 4.12 15.41 -32.69
CA ALA A 823 2.97 14.69 -33.23
C ALA A 823 3.34 13.52 -34.15
N ILE A 824 4.43 13.63 -34.92
CA ILE A 824 4.83 12.61 -35.90
C ILE A 824 5.65 11.47 -35.28
N MET A 825 6.48 11.76 -34.27
CA MET A 825 7.42 10.78 -33.72
C MET A 825 6.75 9.49 -33.18
N PRO A 826 5.67 9.54 -32.38
CA PRO A 826 4.94 8.33 -31.96
C PRO A 826 4.28 7.56 -33.12
N VAL A 827 3.98 8.23 -34.23
CA VAL A 827 3.42 7.59 -35.44
C VAL A 827 4.49 6.79 -36.17
N PHE A 828 5.70 7.37 -36.31
CA PHE A 828 6.85 6.64 -36.87
C PHE A 828 7.30 5.48 -36.00
N GLU A 829 7.25 5.62 -34.67
CA GLU A 829 7.51 4.52 -33.73
C GLU A 829 6.57 3.32 -33.99
N MET A 830 5.26 3.56 -33.88
CA MET A 830 4.23 2.55 -34.11
C MET A 830 4.29 1.94 -35.52
N ALA A 831 4.68 2.74 -36.52
CA ALA A 831 4.91 2.24 -37.88
C ALA A 831 6.13 1.31 -37.94
N SER A 832 7.26 1.72 -37.36
CA SER A 832 8.52 0.98 -37.39
C SER A 832 8.46 -0.39 -36.69
N GLU A 833 7.66 -0.54 -35.63
CA GLU A 833 7.45 -1.82 -34.95
C GLU A 833 6.75 -2.87 -35.83
N LYS A 834 5.90 -2.43 -36.78
CA LYS A 834 5.06 -3.30 -37.61
C LYS A 834 5.49 -3.37 -39.08
N TRP A 835 6.45 -2.55 -39.49
CA TRP A 835 6.89 -2.41 -40.87
C TRP A 835 8.40 -2.67 -40.97
N SER A 836 8.76 -3.84 -41.51
CA SER A 836 10.14 -4.35 -41.54
C SER A 836 10.98 -3.85 -42.72
N ASP A 837 10.36 -3.28 -43.77
CA ASP A 837 11.11 -2.68 -44.88
C ASP A 837 11.80 -1.41 -44.37
N SER A 838 13.14 -1.43 -44.31
CA SER A 838 13.95 -0.24 -44.06
C SER A 838 13.50 0.90 -44.96
N LEU A 839 13.01 1.98 -44.35
CA LEU A 839 12.47 3.16 -45.04
C LEU A 839 13.43 3.59 -46.16
N GLY A 840 12.99 3.43 -47.42
CA GLY A 840 13.74 3.83 -48.63
C GLY A 840 13.78 5.35 -48.84
N PHE A 841 13.94 6.07 -47.74
CA PHE A 841 13.77 7.50 -47.56
C PHE A 841 14.90 7.96 -46.63
N GLU A 842 16.11 8.12 -47.19
CA GLU A 842 17.33 8.36 -46.40
C GLU A 842 17.23 9.60 -45.48
N PRO A 843 16.85 10.81 -45.95
CA PRO A 843 16.59 11.96 -45.07
C PRO A 843 15.63 11.66 -43.92
N LEU A 844 14.53 10.95 -44.19
CA LEU A 844 13.56 10.60 -43.15
C LEU A 844 14.11 9.60 -42.13
N ALA A 845 14.93 8.65 -42.59
CA ALA A 845 15.60 7.69 -41.72
C ALA A 845 16.66 8.35 -40.82
N GLU A 846 17.39 9.36 -41.33
CA GLU A 846 18.34 10.13 -40.52
C GLU A 846 17.63 11.05 -39.51
N TYR A 847 16.55 11.72 -39.91
CA TYR A 847 15.66 12.45 -38.99
C TYR A 847 15.13 11.53 -37.88
N TRP A 848 14.57 10.36 -38.24
CA TRP A 848 14.06 9.38 -37.29
C TRP A 848 15.16 8.93 -36.32
N LYS A 849 16.35 8.58 -36.82
CA LYS A 849 17.49 8.18 -35.99
C LYS A 849 17.90 9.30 -35.01
N LYS A 850 18.00 10.55 -35.47
CA LYS A 850 18.34 11.69 -34.61
C LYS A 850 17.31 11.88 -33.50
N MET A 851 16.03 11.85 -33.85
CA MET A 851 14.93 12.14 -32.94
C MET A 851 14.68 11.00 -31.94
N SER A 852 14.79 9.74 -32.37
CA SER A 852 14.70 8.57 -31.48
C SER A 852 15.85 8.48 -30.46
N GLN A 853 16.97 9.18 -30.72
CA GLN A 853 18.09 9.29 -29.79
C GLN A 853 17.99 10.48 -28.81
N LYS A 854 17.04 11.41 -28.97
CA LYS A 854 16.89 12.52 -28.02
C LYS A 854 16.44 12.00 -26.64
N GLU A 855 17.09 12.48 -25.59
CA GLU A 855 16.82 12.09 -24.21
C GLU A 855 15.34 12.31 -23.82
N SER A 856 14.73 13.39 -24.31
CA SER A 856 13.32 13.73 -24.14
C SER A 856 12.36 12.69 -24.72
N PHE A 857 12.72 12.06 -25.85
CA PHE A 857 11.97 10.96 -26.46
C PHE A 857 12.28 9.62 -25.80
N LEU A 858 13.56 9.34 -25.48
CA LEU A 858 13.98 8.14 -24.75
C LEU A 858 13.31 8.02 -23.36
N LYS A 859 13.01 9.14 -22.69
CA LYS A 859 12.24 9.18 -21.44
C LYS A 859 10.76 8.75 -21.59
N VAL A 860 10.24 8.68 -22.82
CA VAL A 860 8.85 8.25 -23.12
C VAL A 860 8.76 6.74 -23.36
N LEU A 861 9.88 6.11 -23.76
CA LEU A 861 9.95 4.71 -24.16
C LEU A 861 10.01 3.74 -22.96
N PRO A 862 9.41 2.54 -23.08
CA PRO A 862 9.70 1.41 -22.18
C PRO A 862 11.20 1.09 -22.20
N LYS A 863 11.77 0.67 -21.05
CA LYS A 863 13.22 0.40 -20.92
C LYS A 863 13.74 -0.61 -21.97
N GLU A 864 12.94 -1.64 -22.26
CA GLU A 864 13.24 -2.69 -23.25
C GLU A 864 13.40 -2.10 -24.67
N ASN A 865 12.54 -1.15 -25.05
CA ASN A 865 12.63 -0.47 -26.35
C ASN A 865 13.81 0.52 -26.42
N VAL A 866 14.22 1.12 -25.30
CA VAL A 866 15.41 1.99 -25.22
C VAL A 866 16.68 1.20 -25.51
N GLU A 867 16.84 0.03 -24.88
CA GLU A 867 17.98 -0.87 -25.12
C GLU A 867 18.02 -1.35 -26.58
N ALA A 868 16.86 -1.75 -27.14
CA ALA A 868 16.75 -2.15 -28.54
C ALA A 868 17.17 -1.03 -29.52
N LEU A 869 16.70 0.21 -29.33
CA LEU A 869 17.04 1.36 -30.18
C LEU A 869 18.52 1.77 -30.04
N GLN A 870 19.10 1.69 -28.84
CA GLN A 870 20.52 1.96 -28.60
C GLN A 870 21.42 0.91 -29.24
N ASN A 871 21.04 -0.37 -29.18
CA ASN A 871 21.75 -1.46 -29.84
C ASN A 871 21.66 -1.32 -31.37
N GLN A 872 20.48 -1.05 -31.92
CA GLN A 872 20.27 -0.81 -33.36
C GLN A 872 21.10 0.38 -33.87
N ALA A 873 21.16 1.48 -33.10
CA ALA A 873 21.98 2.64 -33.44
C ALA A 873 23.49 2.31 -33.46
N SER A 874 23.96 1.51 -32.50
CA SER A 874 25.35 1.07 -32.38
C SER A 874 25.73 0.12 -33.53
N LEU A 875 24.86 -0.85 -33.84
CA LEU A 875 24.94 -1.71 -35.03
C LEU A 875 25.05 -0.90 -36.33
N CYS A 876 24.21 0.11 -36.53
CA CYS A 876 24.27 0.97 -37.70
C CYS A 876 25.56 1.83 -37.77
N ALA A 877 26.09 2.28 -36.63
CA ALA A 877 27.35 3.03 -36.58
C ALA A 877 28.55 2.14 -36.94
N MET A 878 28.64 0.94 -36.37
CA MET A 878 29.70 -0.02 -36.69
C MET A 878 29.65 -0.46 -38.15
N LYS A 879 28.46 -0.74 -38.71
CA LYS A 879 28.29 -1.06 -40.14
C LYS A 879 28.73 0.07 -41.07
N ARG A 880 28.44 1.34 -40.74
CA ARG A 880 28.96 2.49 -41.49
C ARG A 880 30.48 2.55 -41.43
N LYS A 881 31.10 2.38 -40.25
CA LYS A 881 32.56 2.43 -40.08
C LYS A 881 33.28 1.29 -40.82
N ILE A 882 32.75 0.06 -40.79
CA ILE A 882 33.24 -1.06 -41.60
C ILE A 882 33.21 -0.71 -43.09
N ASN A 883 32.10 -0.16 -43.60
CA ASN A 883 32.01 0.21 -45.01
C ASN A 883 33.05 1.28 -45.43
N THR A 884 33.31 2.26 -44.56
CA THR A 884 34.37 3.27 -44.79
C THR A 884 35.75 2.62 -44.81
N LEU A 885 36.13 1.86 -43.77
CA LEU A 885 37.43 1.19 -43.67
C LEU A 885 37.65 0.18 -44.80
N THR A 886 36.60 -0.52 -45.24
CA THR A 886 36.65 -1.45 -46.39
C THR A 886 36.90 -0.70 -47.70
N LYS A 887 36.30 0.48 -47.89
CA LYS A 887 36.53 1.32 -49.07
C LYS A 887 37.95 1.90 -49.07
N GLU A 888 38.43 2.39 -47.93
CA GLU A 888 39.81 2.85 -47.76
C GLU A 888 40.81 1.72 -48.02
N LYS A 889 40.55 0.50 -47.53
CA LYS A 889 41.39 -0.67 -47.80
C LYS A 889 41.47 -0.99 -49.31
N LEU A 890 40.34 -0.96 -50.02
CA LEU A 890 40.29 -1.17 -51.48
C LEU A 890 41.00 -0.05 -52.27
N GLU A 891 40.96 1.19 -51.79
CA GLU A 891 41.70 2.31 -52.39
C GLU A 891 43.22 2.19 -52.13
N ILE A 892 43.63 1.67 -50.97
CA ILE A 892 45.03 1.35 -50.63
C ILE A 892 45.56 0.17 -51.46
N GLU A 893 44.79 -0.92 -51.61
CA GLU A 893 45.13 -2.08 -52.44
C GLU A 893 45.31 -1.71 -53.93
N GLY A 894 44.62 -0.68 -54.42
CA GLY A 894 44.77 -0.15 -55.78
C GLY A 894 46.01 0.72 -56.02
N SER A 895 46.70 1.17 -54.96
CA SER A 895 47.84 2.10 -55.02
C SER A 895 49.15 1.40 -54.62
N ALA A 896 49.72 0.60 -55.53
CA ALA A 896 50.94 -0.18 -55.29
C ALA A 896 52.17 0.70 -54.95
N GLY A 897 52.45 0.87 -53.65
CA GLY A 897 53.62 1.55 -53.12
C GLY A 897 54.01 1.00 -51.73
N GLN A 898 55.32 0.85 -51.47
CA GLN A 898 55.86 0.05 -50.35
C GLN A 898 55.61 0.57 -48.91
N SER A 899 54.70 1.52 -48.69
CA SER A 899 54.28 1.96 -47.35
C SER A 899 52.84 1.56 -46.97
N SER A 900 52.14 0.76 -47.77
CA SER A 900 50.74 0.37 -47.52
C SER A 900 50.55 -0.67 -46.40
N ALA A 901 51.51 -1.59 -46.24
CA ALA A 901 51.30 -2.87 -45.57
C ALA A 901 51.01 -2.80 -44.05
N GLU A 902 51.35 -1.70 -43.37
CA GLU A 902 51.00 -1.50 -41.96
C GLU A 902 49.57 -0.96 -41.79
N ALA A 903 49.19 0.06 -42.56
CA ALA A 903 47.84 0.63 -42.54
C ALA A 903 46.77 -0.37 -43.01
N GLU A 904 47.11 -1.18 -44.02
CA GLU A 904 46.23 -2.22 -44.57
C GLU A 904 45.94 -3.34 -43.54
N LYS A 905 46.89 -3.58 -42.63
CA LYS A 905 46.79 -4.59 -41.56
C LYS A 905 46.05 -4.07 -40.33
N ASP A 906 46.20 -2.78 -40.01
CA ASP A 906 45.49 -2.13 -38.91
C ASP A 906 43.99 -1.97 -39.25
N ASN A 907 43.67 -1.47 -40.44
CA ASN A 907 42.29 -1.41 -40.95
C ASN A 907 41.62 -2.79 -40.99
N GLY A 908 42.35 -3.84 -41.39
CA GLY A 908 41.84 -5.20 -41.38
C GLY A 908 41.45 -5.70 -39.99
N LYS A 909 42.28 -5.39 -38.97
CA LYS A 909 42.02 -5.76 -37.57
C LYS A 909 40.87 -4.96 -36.96
N GLU A 910 40.77 -3.66 -37.26
CA GLU A 910 39.63 -2.85 -36.79
C GLU A 910 38.30 -3.30 -37.43
N ILE A 911 38.29 -3.70 -38.70
CA ILE A 911 37.11 -4.30 -39.35
C ILE A 911 36.71 -5.62 -38.66
N GLU A 912 37.68 -6.47 -38.28
CA GLU A 912 37.43 -7.73 -37.58
C GLU A 912 36.84 -7.48 -36.18
N GLU A 913 37.44 -6.58 -35.39
CA GLU A 913 36.94 -6.20 -34.06
C GLU A 913 35.54 -5.55 -34.10
N LEU A 914 35.25 -4.70 -35.10
CA LEU A 914 33.92 -4.13 -35.32
C LEU A 914 32.90 -5.17 -35.77
N SER A 915 33.32 -6.18 -36.55
CA SER A 915 32.45 -7.30 -36.98
C SER A 915 32.10 -8.21 -35.82
N ASP A 916 33.06 -8.47 -34.94
CA ASP A 916 32.89 -9.20 -33.69
C ASP A 916 31.98 -8.44 -32.69
N GLY A 917 32.07 -7.11 -32.67
CA GLY A 917 31.15 -6.24 -31.94
C GLY A 917 29.71 -6.30 -32.49
N ILE A 918 29.55 -6.38 -33.81
CA ILE A 918 28.25 -6.58 -34.47
C ILE A 918 27.67 -7.97 -34.19
N ALA A 919 28.49 -9.00 -34.03
CA ALA A 919 28.04 -10.36 -33.73
C ALA A 919 27.64 -10.58 -32.26
N LYS A 920 28.02 -9.66 -31.36
CA LYS A 920 27.72 -9.69 -29.91
C LYS A 920 26.48 -8.85 -29.51
N LEU A 921 26.01 -7.96 -30.38
CA LEU A 921 24.81 -7.13 -30.21
C LEU A 921 23.58 -7.72 -30.92
#